data_AF-A0A852PB90-F1
#
_entry.id   AF-A0A852PB90-F1
#
_cell.length_a   1.000
_cell.length_b   1.000
_cell.length_c   1.000
_cell.angle_alpha   90.00
_cell.angle_beta   90.00
_cell.angle_gamma   90.00
#
_symmetry.space_group_name_H-M   'P 1'
#
loop_
_entity.id
_entity.type
_entity.pdbx_description
1 polymer ?
#
loop_
_entity_poly.entity_id
_entity_poly.type
_entity_poly.pdbx_seq_one_letter_code
_entity_poly.pdbx_strand_id
1 'polypeptide(L)'
;MSAEQVSGLCEQLVKAVTVIMDPASTQRYRLEALKFCEEFKEKCPICVPCGLKLAEKTQTAIVRHFGLQILEHVVKYRWNNMPRLEKVYLKNNVMGLISSGTQSILEEESHIKDVLSRIVVEMIKREWPQHWPDMLKELDTLSKQGCAYRVYFILGYQETQTELVMFILLRLAEDVVTFQTLPTQRRRDIQQTLTQNMEKIFSFLLTALQQNVNKYRLMVRVSFPWAQANCRVGIAALNTLAGYIDWVALSHITADNCKLLEMLCLLLNEPELQVGAAECLLIAVSRKGKLEDRKPLMVLFGDVAMHCILSAAQTADGEGLVEKHYVFLKRLCQVLCALGSQLCALLGSDCDVETPTNFGKYLESFLAFTTHPSQFLRSSTQITWGALFRHEVLSHDPLLLAVIPKYLRASMTNLVKVGFPSKADSPSCEYSRFDFDSDEDFNAFFNSFRAQQGEVMRMACRLDPLTGFQMAGEWLKYQLTAPVDTGPMNCSSSVLFLSAKTGEGLCSIFSPSFVQWDAMTFFSESVISQMFRTMDKDEIPVNDGIDLLQLVLNFETKDPLILSCVLTNVSALFPFVTYRPEYLPQVLSKLFASVTFEVVEESKAPRTRAVKNVRRHACSSIIKMCRDYPQLVLPNFEMLYNHVKQLLSNELLLTQMEKCALMEALVLISNQFKDYERQKAFLEELMAPVAGLWLSPEMQRVLSDPEAFISYVGADNKIADPVLEDPSGLNRSRISFCVYTILGVVKRARWPAATEEAKAGGFFLGYLPSGTPMFRNPCTEQVLKLFDNLLALIRTHNNLYMPEMVARLGDTFAKALDMLEVEKNAILGLPQPLLELYDSPVYKTVLERMQGFFCTLYDNCFHILGNAGPSMQQDFYTVEGLATQLLSSAFNNLNNIPDYRLRPMLRVFVKPLVLSCPSEYYETLVCPMLGPLFTYLHMRLSQKWQVINQRSMLCEDDAADDNPESQEMLEEQLVRLLTREVMDLATVCCVSKKGVEQNTTVAVDGDDDEAMATEVTPPANAELTELGKCLMKQEDVCTAVLITAYTSLSWKDTLSCQRTTTQLCWPLLKQVLPGNLLPDAVSWFFTSVLKGLQVHGQHDGCMAALVHLAFQIYEALRPRYVELKAVMEQIPDIQLDSLEQFDSKLLNPTLQKVTDKRRKDHFKRLISGCIGKPIGEQFRKEVHIRNLPSLFKKVKPSLETDVLENEDGEGFNVLFEP
;
A
#
# COMPACT_ATOMS: atom_id res chain seq x y z
N MET A 1 16.66 -31.12 52.57
CA MET A 1 17.65 -30.02 52.65
C MET A 1 17.13 -28.97 53.63
N SER A 2 17.99 -28.25 54.36
CA SER A 2 17.56 -27.34 55.44
C SER A 2 16.94 -26.05 54.89
N ALA A 3 15.88 -25.56 55.54
CA ALA A 3 15.17 -24.34 55.16
C ALA A 3 16.06 -23.07 55.20
N GLU A 4 17.14 -23.10 55.99
CA GLU A 4 18.13 -22.02 56.05
C GLU A 4 18.89 -21.80 54.74
N GLN A 5 19.26 -22.88 54.02
CA GLN A 5 19.98 -22.75 52.75
C GLN A 5 19.14 -22.09 51.65
N VAL A 6 17.83 -22.35 51.63
CA VAL A 6 16.90 -21.71 50.70
C VAL A 6 16.74 -20.22 51.03
N SER A 7 16.66 -19.86 52.32
CA SER A 7 16.52 -18.47 52.74
C SER A 7 17.73 -17.62 52.38
N GLY A 8 18.95 -18.09 52.67
CA GLY A 8 20.17 -17.35 52.35
C GLY A 8 20.35 -17.12 50.85
N LEU A 9 19.94 -18.08 50.02
CA LEU A 9 20.01 -17.93 48.57
C LEU A 9 18.95 -16.94 48.03
N CYS A 10 17.75 -16.94 48.61
CA CYS A 10 16.71 -15.96 48.26
C CYS A 10 17.17 -14.52 48.55
N GLU A 11 17.86 -14.27 49.66
CA GLU A 11 18.40 -12.94 49.98
C GLU A 11 19.46 -12.48 48.96
N GLN A 12 20.30 -13.39 48.48
CA GLN A 12 21.27 -13.08 47.42
C GLN A 12 20.59 -12.76 46.09
N LEU A 13 19.54 -13.50 45.74
CA LEU A 13 18.74 -13.25 44.53
C LEU A 13 18.02 -11.89 44.61
N VAL A 14 17.46 -11.54 45.77
CA VAL A 14 16.87 -10.20 45.98
C VAL A 14 17.91 -9.11 45.73
N LYS A 15 19.11 -9.23 46.30
CA LYS A 15 20.19 -8.25 46.07
C LYS A 15 20.58 -8.17 44.60
N ALA A 16 20.72 -9.30 43.92
CA ALA A 16 21.07 -9.34 42.50
C ALA A 16 20.01 -8.64 41.65
N VAL A 17 18.73 -8.90 41.89
CA VAL A 17 17.62 -8.25 41.18
C VAL A 17 17.59 -6.75 41.44
N THR A 18 17.79 -6.31 42.69
CA THR A 18 17.87 -4.89 43.02
C THR A 18 19.01 -4.18 42.28
N VAL A 19 20.20 -4.79 42.21
CA VAL A 19 21.34 -4.24 41.45
C VAL A 19 21.06 -4.19 39.94
N ILE A 20 20.35 -5.18 39.40
CA ILE A 20 19.98 -5.21 37.98
C ILE A 20 19.05 -4.04 37.64
N MET A 21 18.04 -3.81 38.49
CA MET A 21 16.96 -2.83 38.25
C MET A 21 17.29 -1.41 38.74
N ASP A 22 18.38 -1.23 39.47
CA ASP A 22 18.83 0.08 39.94
C ASP A 22 19.57 0.85 38.83
N PRO A 23 19.09 2.04 38.41
CA PRO A 23 19.77 2.84 37.39
C PRO A 23 21.15 3.34 37.83
N ALA A 24 21.40 3.48 39.13
CA ALA A 24 22.70 3.93 39.67
C ALA A 24 23.78 2.84 39.68
N SER A 25 23.41 1.58 39.48
CA SER A 25 24.35 0.46 39.49
C SER A 25 25.30 0.49 38.28
N THR A 26 26.59 0.22 38.52
CA THR A 26 27.61 0.23 37.46
C THR A 26 27.41 -0.92 36.47
N GLN A 27 27.85 -0.76 35.22
CA GLN A 27 27.74 -1.80 34.20
C GLN A 27 28.39 -3.12 34.65
N ARG A 28 29.52 -3.05 35.36
CA ARG A 28 30.20 -4.23 35.90
C ARG A 28 29.31 -5.02 36.88
N TYR A 29 28.78 -4.36 37.91
CA TYR A 29 27.93 -5.03 38.90
C TYR A 29 26.62 -5.53 38.29
N ARG A 30 26.05 -4.80 37.33
CA ARG A 30 24.86 -5.23 36.59
C ARG A 30 25.11 -6.51 35.79
N LEU A 31 26.26 -6.62 35.10
CA LEU A 31 26.66 -7.84 34.38
C LEU A 31 26.93 -9.02 35.31
N GLU A 32 27.61 -8.79 36.44
CA GLU A 32 27.87 -9.82 37.45
C GLU A 32 26.56 -10.35 38.06
N ALA A 33 25.63 -9.45 38.40
CA ALA A 33 24.31 -9.82 38.93
C ALA A 33 23.45 -10.57 37.89
N LEU A 34 23.45 -10.13 36.62
CA LEU A 34 22.73 -10.79 35.54
C LEU A 34 23.27 -12.21 35.29
N LYS A 35 24.60 -12.36 35.24
CA LYS A 35 25.26 -13.66 35.11
C LYS A 35 24.89 -14.60 36.26
N PHE A 36 24.89 -14.10 37.50
CA PHE A 36 24.47 -14.88 38.67
C PHE A 36 23.01 -15.37 38.55
N CYS A 37 22.10 -14.49 38.12
CA CYS A 37 20.69 -14.83 37.93
C CYS A 37 20.47 -15.89 36.83
N GLU A 38 21.17 -15.80 35.69
CA GLU A 38 21.06 -16.79 34.61
C GLU A 38 21.69 -18.14 35.01
N GLU A 39 22.88 -18.13 35.61
CA GLU A 39 23.51 -19.35 36.12
C GLU A 39 22.65 -20.05 37.18
N PHE A 40 21.96 -19.28 38.02
CA PHE A 40 21.00 -19.80 38.99
C PHE A 40 19.84 -20.53 38.30
N LYS A 41 19.19 -19.90 37.31
CA LYS A 41 18.06 -20.49 36.56
C LYS A 41 18.45 -21.80 35.87
N GLU A 42 19.63 -21.85 35.26
CA GLU A 42 20.13 -23.00 34.52
C GLU A 42 20.59 -24.16 35.42
N LYS A 43 21.42 -23.88 36.44
CA LYS A 43 22.20 -24.92 37.13
C LYS A 43 21.66 -25.31 38.50
N CYS A 44 20.92 -24.45 39.20
CA CYS A 44 20.56 -24.68 40.60
C CYS A 44 19.43 -25.72 40.75
N PRO A 45 19.55 -26.79 41.56
CA PRO A 45 18.47 -27.76 41.73
C PRO A 45 17.26 -27.23 42.53
N ILE A 46 17.44 -26.18 43.33
CA ILE A 46 16.43 -25.63 44.25
C ILE A 46 15.70 -24.38 43.70
N CYS A 47 15.62 -24.24 42.37
CA CYS A 47 14.93 -23.12 41.73
C CYS A 47 13.45 -23.01 42.12
N VAL A 48 12.74 -24.14 42.22
CA VAL A 48 11.30 -24.14 42.53
C VAL A 48 10.99 -23.61 43.95
N PRO A 49 11.62 -24.11 45.02
CA PRO A 49 11.44 -23.54 46.36
C PRO A 49 11.83 -22.06 46.46
N CYS A 50 12.93 -21.64 45.81
CA CYS A 50 13.34 -20.24 45.83
C CYS A 50 12.35 -19.35 45.07
N GLY A 51 11.93 -19.75 43.88
CA GLY A 51 10.96 -19.02 43.07
C GLY A 51 9.62 -18.83 43.80
N LEU A 52 9.12 -19.88 44.47
CA LEU A 52 7.90 -19.80 45.28
C LEU A 52 8.04 -18.83 46.46
N LYS A 53 9.17 -18.87 47.17
CA LYS A 53 9.44 -17.97 48.31
C LYS A 53 9.56 -16.51 47.86
N LEU A 54 10.20 -16.25 46.72
CA LEU A 54 10.33 -14.91 46.16
C LEU A 54 8.99 -14.38 45.62
N ALA A 55 8.06 -15.25 45.23
CA ALA A 55 6.74 -14.90 44.71
C ALA A 55 5.68 -14.54 45.79
N GLU A 56 6.02 -14.64 47.08
CA GLU A 56 5.11 -14.33 48.19
C GLU A 56 4.69 -12.84 48.20
N LYS A 57 3.46 -12.55 48.64
CA LYS A 57 2.90 -11.18 48.69
C LYS A 57 3.67 -10.21 49.59
N THR A 58 4.47 -10.75 50.51
CA THR A 58 5.31 -9.99 51.45
C THR A 58 6.52 -9.36 50.76
N GLN A 59 6.90 -9.84 49.57
CA GLN A 59 8.00 -9.32 48.77
C GLN A 59 7.54 -8.16 47.87
N THR A 60 8.49 -7.36 47.37
CA THR A 60 8.21 -6.31 46.40
C THR A 60 7.78 -6.89 45.06
N ALA A 61 7.00 -6.15 44.27
CA ALA A 61 6.53 -6.61 42.95
C ALA A 61 7.68 -7.05 42.02
N ILE A 62 8.81 -6.32 42.03
CA ILE A 62 10.00 -6.65 41.25
C ILE A 62 10.55 -8.04 41.61
N VAL A 63 10.67 -8.32 42.92
CA VAL A 63 11.16 -9.61 43.43
C VAL A 63 10.15 -10.72 43.13
N ARG A 64 8.85 -10.45 43.32
CA ARG A 64 7.76 -11.39 43.01
C ARG A 64 7.77 -11.77 41.54
N HIS A 65 7.89 -10.79 40.65
CA HIS A 65 7.99 -10.99 39.21
C HIS A 65 9.19 -11.88 38.85
N PHE A 66 10.37 -11.61 39.42
CA PHE A 66 11.55 -12.46 39.19
C PHE A 66 11.37 -13.88 39.73
N GLY A 67 10.76 -14.04 40.91
CA GLY A 67 10.42 -15.34 41.49
C GLY A 67 9.52 -16.16 40.56
N LEU A 68 8.46 -15.54 40.03
CA LEU A 68 7.57 -16.16 39.05
C LEU A 68 8.29 -16.45 37.73
N GLN A 69 9.18 -15.57 37.25
CA GLN A 69 9.99 -15.80 36.06
C GLN A 69 10.92 -17.02 36.20
N ILE A 70 11.47 -17.27 37.40
CA ILE A 70 12.23 -18.49 37.68
C ILE A 70 11.34 -19.73 37.52
N LEU A 71 10.12 -19.70 38.08
CA LEU A 71 9.18 -20.81 37.96
C LEU A 71 8.80 -21.06 36.50
N GLU A 72 8.57 -20.00 35.72
CA GLU A 72 8.31 -20.11 34.29
C GLU A 72 9.48 -20.77 33.55
N HIS A 73 10.72 -20.35 33.83
CA HIS A 73 11.93 -20.93 33.25
C HIS A 73 12.03 -22.45 33.54
N VAL A 74 11.70 -22.86 34.76
CA VAL A 74 11.68 -24.28 35.14
C VAL A 74 10.67 -25.06 34.27
N VAL A 75 9.46 -24.55 34.08
CA VAL A 75 8.44 -25.21 33.23
C VAL A 75 8.85 -25.23 31.74
N LYS A 76 9.52 -24.18 31.26
CA LYS A 76 9.94 -24.10 29.85
C LYS A 76 11.08 -25.07 29.51
N TYR A 77 12.13 -25.12 30.34
CA TYR A 77 13.38 -25.78 29.96
C TYR A 77 13.68 -27.04 30.76
N ARG A 78 13.27 -27.12 32.03
CA ARG A 78 13.65 -28.22 32.94
C ARG A 78 12.54 -29.24 33.17
N TRP A 79 11.32 -28.93 32.77
CA TRP A 79 10.12 -29.76 33.01
C TRP A 79 10.28 -31.23 32.57
N ASN A 80 10.86 -31.48 31.40
CA ASN A 80 10.98 -32.85 30.88
C ASN A 80 11.82 -33.76 31.81
N ASN A 81 12.82 -33.19 32.49
CA ASN A 81 13.72 -33.91 33.36
C ASN A 81 13.24 -33.96 34.82
N MET A 82 12.13 -33.30 35.16
CA MET A 82 11.59 -33.27 36.52
C MET A 82 10.85 -34.57 36.88
N PRO A 83 11.03 -35.11 38.10
CA PRO A 83 10.22 -36.19 38.64
C PRO A 83 8.72 -35.82 38.70
N ARG A 84 7.85 -36.82 38.56
CA ARG A 84 6.39 -36.62 38.57
C ARG A 84 5.89 -35.94 39.86
N LEU A 85 6.46 -36.27 41.01
CA LEU A 85 6.09 -35.65 42.29
C LEU A 85 6.43 -34.15 42.33
N GLU A 86 7.56 -33.74 41.76
CA GLU A 86 7.94 -32.32 41.70
C GLU A 86 7.06 -31.52 40.73
N LYS A 87 6.64 -32.13 39.61
CA LYS A 87 5.66 -31.53 38.69
C LYS A 87 4.33 -31.27 39.38
N VAL A 88 3.80 -32.27 40.08
CA VAL A 88 2.55 -32.14 40.85
C VAL A 88 2.72 -31.12 41.99
N TYR A 89 3.86 -31.11 42.67
CA TYR A 89 4.17 -30.11 43.70
C TYR A 89 4.15 -28.70 43.13
N LEU A 90 4.86 -28.43 42.02
CA LEU A 90 4.89 -27.13 41.37
C LEU A 90 3.49 -26.72 40.89
N LYS A 91 2.77 -27.62 40.21
CA LYS A 91 1.38 -27.39 39.77
C LYS A 91 0.49 -26.98 40.95
N ASN A 92 0.48 -27.75 42.03
CA ASN A 92 -0.39 -27.47 43.19
C ASN A 92 -0.04 -26.14 43.86
N ASN A 93 1.25 -25.80 43.98
CA ASN A 93 1.67 -24.52 44.55
C ASN A 93 1.29 -23.34 43.66
N VAL A 94 1.48 -23.44 42.33
CA VAL A 94 1.07 -22.37 41.39
C VAL A 94 -0.45 -22.20 41.40
N MET A 95 -1.23 -23.28 41.43
CA MET A 95 -2.69 -23.19 41.57
C MET A 95 -3.09 -22.59 42.94
N GLY A 96 -2.32 -22.87 43.99
CA GLY A 96 -2.45 -22.20 45.29
C GLY A 96 -2.14 -20.70 45.23
N LEU A 97 -1.15 -20.29 44.42
CA LEU A 97 -0.84 -18.88 44.19
C LEU A 97 -1.99 -18.13 43.51
N ILE A 98 -2.71 -18.77 42.58
CA ILE A 98 -3.91 -18.19 41.96
C ILE A 98 -5.04 -18.06 42.97
N SER A 99 -5.24 -19.09 43.81
CA SER A 99 -6.33 -19.11 44.79
C SER A 99 -6.15 -18.04 45.88
N SER A 100 -4.96 -17.95 46.49
CA SER A 100 -4.72 -17.09 47.64
C SER A 100 -3.36 -16.40 47.67
N GLY A 101 -2.52 -16.54 46.64
CA GLY A 101 -1.15 -15.98 46.59
C GLY A 101 -1.02 -14.63 45.89
N THR A 102 -2.11 -14.08 45.34
CA THR A 102 -2.20 -12.73 44.77
C THR A 102 -2.90 -11.74 45.72
N GLN A 103 -2.60 -10.46 45.57
CA GLN A 103 -3.30 -9.32 46.17
C GLN A 103 -4.71 -9.17 45.56
N SER A 104 -5.48 -8.19 46.02
CA SER A 104 -6.83 -7.94 45.49
C SER A 104 -6.77 -7.49 44.02
N ILE A 105 -7.87 -7.64 43.28
CA ILE A 105 -7.92 -7.30 41.85
C ILE A 105 -7.49 -5.86 41.55
N LEU A 106 -7.78 -4.91 42.44
CA LEU A 106 -7.46 -3.49 42.26
C LEU A 106 -6.02 -3.15 42.65
N GLU A 107 -5.42 -3.88 43.60
CA GLU A 107 -4.07 -3.62 44.10
C GLU A 107 -2.99 -4.44 43.36
N GLU A 108 -3.35 -5.63 42.85
CA GLU A 108 -2.38 -6.50 42.20
C GLU A 108 -1.93 -5.92 40.84
N GLU A 109 -0.61 -5.88 40.69
CA GLU A 109 0.08 -5.42 39.50
C GLU A 109 -0.22 -6.27 38.26
N SER A 110 -0.46 -5.62 37.12
CA SER A 110 -0.79 -6.29 35.85
C SER A 110 0.30 -7.26 35.39
N HIS A 111 1.57 -6.88 35.55
CA HIS A 111 2.72 -7.70 35.15
C HIS A 111 2.88 -8.97 36.02
N ILE A 112 2.40 -8.96 37.27
CA ILE A 112 2.38 -10.15 38.12
C ILE A 112 1.32 -11.15 37.63
N LYS A 113 0.12 -10.64 37.31
CA LYS A 113 -0.97 -11.43 36.73
C LYS A 113 -0.54 -12.08 35.41
N ASP A 114 0.18 -11.34 34.57
CA ASP A 114 0.73 -11.83 33.30
C ASP A 114 1.70 -13.01 33.50
N VAL A 115 2.75 -12.85 34.31
CA VAL A 115 3.73 -13.92 34.51
C VAL A 115 3.10 -15.15 35.18
N LEU A 116 2.20 -14.94 36.15
CA LEU A 116 1.49 -16.06 36.77
C LEU A 116 0.66 -16.83 35.73
N SER A 117 -0.03 -16.12 34.84
CA SER A 117 -0.80 -16.72 33.74
C SER A 117 0.10 -17.47 32.76
N ARG A 118 1.28 -16.90 32.42
CA ARG A 118 2.28 -17.57 31.56
C ARG A 118 2.74 -18.90 32.15
N ILE A 119 3.03 -18.97 33.44
CA ILE A 119 3.44 -20.23 34.09
C ILE A 119 2.35 -21.30 33.91
N VAL A 120 1.09 -20.94 34.16
CA VAL A 120 -0.03 -21.87 34.03
C VAL A 120 -0.21 -22.34 32.59
N VAL A 121 -0.16 -21.41 31.62
CA VAL A 121 -0.25 -21.75 30.19
C VAL A 121 0.90 -22.65 29.77
N GLU A 122 2.14 -22.40 30.22
CA GLU A 122 3.27 -23.30 29.97
C GLU A 122 3.02 -24.70 30.54
N MET A 123 2.47 -24.83 31.75
CA MET A 123 2.10 -26.15 32.30
C MET A 123 0.99 -26.83 31.47
N ILE A 124 -0.03 -26.07 31.04
CA ILE A 124 -1.09 -26.58 30.15
C ILE A 124 -0.49 -27.10 28.85
N LYS A 125 0.40 -26.33 28.21
CA LYS A 125 1.10 -26.71 26.98
C LYS A 125 1.87 -28.03 27.12
N ARG A 126 2.42 -28.32 28.30
CA ARG A 126 3.19 -29.54 28.59
C ARG A 126 2.33 -30.74 28.96
N GLU A 127 1.22 -30.56 29.68
CA GLU A 127 0.48 -31.69 30.28
C GLU A 127 -0.96 -31.88 29.79
N TRP A 128 -1.66 -30.81 29.37
CA TRP A 128 -3.02 -30.88 28.84
C TRP A 128 -3.05 -31.29 27.35
N PRO A 129 -3.82 -32.30 26.93
CA PRO A 129 -4.98 -32.86 27.63
C PRO A 129 -4.75 -34.11 28.49
N GLN A 130 -3.78 -34.97 28.15
CA GLN A 130 -3.74 -36.34 28.67
C GLN A 130 -3.38 -36.45 30.16
N HIS A 131 -2.49 -35.58 30.65
CA HIS A 131 -1.98 -35.64 32.02
C HIS A 131 -2.71 -34.67 32.97
N TRP A 132 -3.63 -33.85 32.44
CA TRP A 132 -4.43 -32.91 33.21
C TRP A 132 -5.89 -32.86 32.71
N PRO A 133 -6.64 -33.98 32.77
CA PRO A 133 -7.99 -34.06 32.18
C PRO A 133 -9.00 -33.10 32.83
N ASP A 134 -8.86 -32.85 34.14
CA ASP A 134 -9.76 -31.98 34.90
C ASP A 134 -9.38 -30.48 34.86
N MET A 135 -8.44 -30.06 34.00
CA MET A 135 -7.93 -28.68 33.95
C MET A 135 -9.05 -27.63 33.85
N LEU A 136 -9.99 -27.78 32.91
CA LEU A 136 -11.10 -26.83 32.73
C LEU A 136 -12.01 -26.78 33.98
N LYS A 137 -12.20 -27.91 34.65
CA LYS A 137 -13.01 -28.01 35.87
C LYS A 137 -12.31 -27.36 37.06
N GLU A 138 -10.99 -27.50 37.17
CA GLU A 138 -10.17 -26.82 38.17
C GLU A 138 -10.22 -25.29 37.98
N LEU A 139 -10.07 -24.79 36.74
CA LEU A 139 -10.18 -23.35 36.44
C LEU A 139 -11.59 -22.80 36.72
N ASP A 140 -12.64 -23.53 36.33
CA ASP A 140 -14.03 -23.16 36.65
C ASP A 140 -14.24 -23.10 38.17
N THR A 141 -13.72 -24.07 38.91
CA THR A 141 -13.81 -24.08 40.38
C THR A 141 -13.06 -22.89 40.98
N LEU A 142 -11.85 -22.59 40.52
CA LEU A 142 -11.07 -21.42 40.97
C LEU A 142 -11.81 -20.10 40.72
N SER A 143 -12.42 -19.92 39.54
CA SER A 143 -13.21 -18.72 39.24
C SER A 143 -14.44 -18.55 40.14
N LYS A 144 -14.93 -19.66 40.74
CA LYS A 144 -16.09 -19.69 41.65
C LYS A 144 -15.69 -19.71 43.13
N GLN A 145 -14.39 -19.83 43.45
CA GLN A 145 -13.92 -19.80 44.83
C GLN A 145 -14.21 -18.41 45.42
N GLY A 146 -15.05 -18.41 46.47
CA GLY A 146 -15.70 -17.21 47.03
C GLY A 146 -17.20 -17.39 47.27
N CYS A 147 -17.85 -18.34 46.58
CA CYS A 147 -19.31 -18.51 46.67
C CYS A 147 -19.81 -19.38 47.85
N ALA A 148 -18.91 -20.03 48.61
CA ALA A 148 -19.27 -21.18 49.46
C ALA A 148 -19.45 -20.90 50.97
N TYR A 149 -19.20 -19.69 51.48
CA TYR A 149 -19.56 -19.35 52.86
C TYR A 149 -20.33 -18.02 52.93
N ARG A 150 -21.63 -18.16 53.19
CA ARG A 150 -22.50 -17.10 53.70
C ARG A 150 -21.79 -16.41 54.87
N VAL A 151 -21.71 -15.07 54.85
CA VAL A 151 -21.66 -14.10 55.98
C VAL A 151 -20.56 -13.02 55.96
N TYR A 152 -19.48 -13.06 55.17
CA TYR A 152 -18.56 -11.90 55.08
C TYR A 152 -18.56 -11.20 53.72
N PHE A 153 -19.39 -10.16 53.65
CA PHE A 153 -19.64 -9.22 52.57
C PHE A 153 -18.47 -8.24 52.27
N ILE A 154 -17.21 -8.58 52.61
CA ILE A 154 -16.17 -7.52 52.81
C ILE A 154 -14.89 -7.65 51.95
N LEU A 155 -14.55 -8.76 51.28
CA LEU A 155 -13.14 -8.94 50.84
C LEU A 155 -12.82 -9.11 49.33
N GLY A 156 -13.73 -8.89 48.38
CA GLY A 156 -13.38 -8.72 46.94
C GLY A 156 -12.46 -9.77 46.28
N TYR A 157 -12.34 -10.96 46.86
CA TYR A 157 -11.35 -11.95 46.41
C TYR A 157 -11.82 -12.70 45.16
N GLN A 158 -13.13 -12.93 44.97
CA GLN A 158 -13.71 -13.75 43.90
C GLN A 158 -13.41 -13.21 42.49
N GLU A 159 -13.33 -11.89 42.37
CA GLU A 159 -13.10 -11.18 41.10
C GLU A 159 -11.67 -11.42 40.59
N THR A 160 -10.68 -11.49 41.49
CA THR A 160 -9.26 -11.68 41.13
C THR A 160 -9.02 -13.03 40.45
N GLN A 161 -9.56 -14.14 40.96
CA GLN A 161 -9.33 -15.45 40.32
C GLN A 161 -10.03 -15.53 38.97
N THR A 162 -11.22 -14.93 38.84
CA THR A 162 -11.92 -14.91 37.55
C THR A 162 -11.10 -14.15 36.51
N GLU A 163 -10.54 -12.98 36.85
CA GLU A 163 -9.64 -12.23 35.97
C GLU A 163 -8.41 -13.08 35.57
N LEU A 164 -7.72 -13.72 36.52
CA LEU A 164 -6.57 -14.58 36.22
C LEU A 164 -6.94 -15.74 35.29
N VAL A 165 -8.10 -16.37 35.47
CA VAL A 165 -8.59 -17.42 34.57
C VAL A 165 -8.81 -16.89 33.16
N MET A 166 -9.33 -15.66 33.00
CA MET A 166 -9.47 -15.00 31.70
C MET A 166 -8.10 -14.81 31.02
N PHE A 167 -7.10 -14.29 31.75
CA PHE A 167 -5.73 -14.14 31.23
C PHE A 167 -5.13 -15.48 30.79
N ILE A 168 -5.32 -16.55 31.57
CA ILE A 168 -4.83 -17.90 31.22
C ILE A 168 -5.49 -18.41 29.93
N LEU A 169 -6.81 -18.29 29.80
CA LEU A 169 -7.53 -18.76 28.61
C LEU A 169 -7.16 -17.96 27.36
N LEU A 170 -7.10 -16.63 27.48
CA LEU A 170 -6.68 -15.75 26.38
C LEU A 170 -5.28 -16.11 25.90
N ARG A 171 -4.32 -16.20 26.82
CA ARG A 171 -2.93 -16.50 26.49
C ARG A 171 -2.75 -17.91 25.92
N LEU A 172 -3.54 -18.88 26.39
CA LEU A 172 -3.56 -20.22 25.81
C LEU A 172 -4.02 -20.21 24.35
N ALA A 173 -5.09 -19.48 24.04
CA ALA A 173 -5.57 -19.36 22.67
C ALA A 173 -4.53 -18.68 21.76
N GLU A 174 -3.90 -17.61 22.24
CA GLU A 174 -2.82 -16.89 21.55
C GLU A 174 -1.63 -17.80 21.22
N ASP A 175 -1.09 -18.50 22.22
CA ASP A 175 0.10 -19.34 22.08
C ASP A 175 -0.13 -20.55 21.14
N VAL A 176 -1.35 -21.10 21.14
CA VAL A 176 -1.71 -22.31 20.39
C VAL A 176 -2.14 -21.98 18.96
N VAL A 177 -2.94 -20.92 18.76
CA VAL A 177 -3.57 -20.60 17.48
C VAL A 177 -2.80 -19.53 16.73
N THR A 178 -2.51 -18.40 17.39
CA THR A 178 -1.90 -17.22 16.76
C THR A 178 -0.40 -17.39 16.61
N PHE A 179 0.33 -17.55 17.72
CA PHE A 179 1.80 -17.57 17.75
C PHE A 179 2.40 -18.95 17.49
N GLN A 180 1.59 -20.02 17.63
CA GLN A 180 2.00 -21.40 17.35
C GLN A 180 3.33 -21.81 18.00
N THR A 181 3.54 -21.41 19.27
CA THR A 181 4.82 -21.58 20.01
C THR A 181 5.13 -23.04 20.37
N LEU A 182 4.22 -23.97 20.05
CA LEU A 182 4.29 -25.40 20.35
C LEU A 182 4.76 -26.25 19.17
N PRO A 183 5.38 -27.42 19.43
CA PRO A 183 5.57 -28.46 18.42
C PRO A 183 4.25 -28.86 17.75
N THR A 184 4.27 -29.09 16.44
CA THR A 184 3.09 -29.28 15.60
C THR A 184 2.12 -30.36 16.12
N GLN A 185 2.65 -31.50 16.57
CA GLN A 185 1.83 -32.59 17.10
C GLN A 185 1.12 -32.18 18.39
N ARG A 186 1.87 -31.62 19.35
CA ARG A 186 1.32 -31.15 20.63
C ARG A 186 0.27 -30.06 20.42
N ARG A 187 0.53 -29.13 19.51
CA ARG A 187 -0.40 -28.07 19.13
C ARG A 187 -1.72 -28.64 18.61
N ARG A 188 -1.66 -29.65 17.74
CA ARG A 188 -2.87 -30.31 17.21
C ARG A 188 -3.69 -30.98 18.30
N ASP A 189 -3.04 -31.67 19.24
CA ASP A 189 -3.74 -32.33 20.34
C ASP A 189 -4.50 -31.30 21.21
N ILE A 190 -3.82 -30.18 21.53
CA ILE A 190 -4.41 -29.08 22.32
C ILE A 190 -5.55 -28.42 21.52
N GLN A 191 -5.33 -28.09 20.25
CA GLN A 191 -6.34 -27.45 19.41
C GLN A 191 -7.56 -28.35 19.20
N GLN A 192 -7.37 -29.65 18.99
CA GLN A 192 -8.46 -30.61 18.88
C GLN A 192 -9.25 -30.70 20.19
N THR A 193 -8.56 -30.69 21.34
CA THR A 193 -9.22 -30.71 22.65
C THR A 193 -9.96 -29.39 22.93
N LEU A 194 -9.41 -28.24 22.53
CA LEU A 194 -10.09 -26.95 22.58
C LEU A 194 -11.39 -27.02 21.77
N THR A 195 -11.32 -27.46 20.51
CA THR A 195 -12.51 -27.60 19.65
C THR A 195 -13.56 -28.54 20.26
N GLN A 196 -13.13 -29.68 20.83
CA GLN A 196 -14.03 -30.63 21.49
C GLN A 196 -14.73 -30.05 22.72
N ASN A 197 -14.07 -29.16 23.47
CA ASN A 197 -14.63 -28.53 24.67
C ASN A 197 -15.10 -27.08 24.42
N MET A 198 -15.15 -26.64 23.17
CA MET A 198 -15.35 -25.23 22.84
C MET A 198 -16.70 -24.71 23.33
N GLU A 199 -17.76 -25.52 23.23
CA GLU A 199 -19.08 -25.18 23.76
C GLU A 199 -19.03 -24.86 25.26
N LYS A 200 -18.31 -25.68 26.04
CA LYS A 200 -18.16 -25.47 27.49
C LYS A 200 -17.32 -24.23 27.80
N ILE A 201 -16.21 -24.04 27.08
CA ILE A 201 -15.32 -22.88 27.27
C ILE A 201 -16.08 -21.59 26.93
N PHE A 202 -16.75 -21.56 25.78
CA PHE A 202 -17.47 -20.39 25.30
C PHE A 202 -18.68 -20.05 26.19
N SER A 203 -19.43 -21.07 26.62
CA SER A 203 -20.52 -20.91 27.60
C SER A 203 -20.00 -20.37 28.94
N PHE A 204 -18.84 -20.84 29.41
CA PHE A 204 -18.18 -20.31 30.60
C PHE A 204 -17.82 -18.82 30.45
N LEU A 205 -17.16 -18.44 29.34
CA LEU A 205 -16.78 -17.06 29.07
C LEU A 205 -18.00 -16.13 29.01
N LEU A 206 -19.05 -16.53 28.30
CA LEU A 206 -20.28 -15.76 28.18
C LEU A 206 -21.02 -15.64 29.52
N THR A 207 -21.08 -16.72 30.30
CA THR A 207 -21.72 -16.72 31.63
C THR A 207 -20.95 -15.83 32.61
N ALA A 208 -19.62 -15.91 32.61
CA ALA A 208 -18.77 -15.07 33.44
C ALA A 208 -18.94 -13.59 33.10
N LEU A 209 -18.96 -13.23 31.81
CA LEU A 209 -19.26 -11.87 31.38
C LEU A 209 -20.65 -11.44 31.87
N GLN A 210 -21.69 -12.26 31.65
CA GLN A 210 -23.06 -11.90 32.00
C GLN A 210 -23.25 -11.67 33.50
N GLN A 211 -22.69 -12.55 34.33
CA GLN A 211 -22.81 -12.43 35.78
C GLN A 211 -22.09 -11.20 36.32
N ASN A 212 -20.85 -10.92 35.87
CA ASN A 212 -20.07 -9.79 36.36
C ASN A 212 -20.62 -8.44 35.86
N VAL A 213 -21.14 -8.37 34.62
CA VAL A 213 -21.85 -7.19 34.11
C VAL A 213 -23.11 -6.90 34.93
N ASN A 214 -23.91 -7.94 35.24
CA ASN A 214 -25.10 -7.77 36.06
C ASN A 214 -24.75 -7.28 37.48
N LYS A 215 -23.70 -7.84 38.09
CA LYS A 215 -23.18 -7.37 39.38
C LYS A 215 -22.69 -5.92 39.30
N TYR A 216 -21.94 -5.57 38.25
CA TYR A 216 -21.49 -4.20 38.01
C TYR A 216 -22.68 -3.23 37.99
N ARG A 217 -23.69 -3.48 37.15
CA ARG A 217 -24.89 -2.63 37.04
C ARG A 217 -25.61 -2.40 38.38
N LEU A 218 -25.68 -3.45 39.21
CA LEU A 218 -26.26 -3.35 40.55
C LEU A 218 -25.38 -2.53 41.51
N MET A 219 -24.05 -2.70 41.44
CA MET A 219 -23.10 -2.12 42.38
C MET A 219 -22.67 -0.70 42.05
N VAL A 220 -22.78 -0.24 40.79
CA VAL A 220 -22.41 1.12 40.36
C VAL A 220 -23.06 2.20 41.23
N ARG A 221 -24.28 1.95 41.74
CA ARG A 221 -25.03 2.89 42.59
C ARG A 221 -24.79 2.69 44.10
N VAL A 222 -24.12 1.62 44.50
CA VAL A 222 -24.03 1.17 45.90
C VAL A 222 -22.60 1.22 46.43
N SER A 223 -21.61 0.78 45.65
CA SER A 223 -20.22 0.71 46.10
C SER A 223 -19.24 0.78 44.93
N PHE A 224 -18.44 1.85 44.89
CA PHE A 224 -17.48 2.10 43.82
C PHE A 224 -16.39 1.03 43.67
N PRO A 225 -15.69 0.54 44.73
CA PRO A 225 -14.63 -0.46 44.56
C PRO A 225 -15.12 -1.80 44.02
N TRP A 226 -16.28 -2.26 44.49
CA TRP A 226 -16.92 -3.50 44.03
C TRP A 226 -17.43 -3.38 42.59
N ALA A 227 -17.94 -2.21 42.20
CA ALA A 227 -18.28 -1.94 40.81
C ALA A 227 -17.02 -2.00 39.93
N GLN A 228 -15.93 -1.35 40.33
CA GLN A 228 -14.68 -1.34 39.57
C GLN A 228 -14.06 -2.74 39.43
N ALA A 229 -14.10 -3.56 40.49
CA ALA A 229 -13.65 -4.95 40.45
C ALA A 229 -14.45 -5.79 39.42
N ASN A 230 -15.79 -5.74 39.47
CA ASN A 230 -16.63 -6.47 38.53
C ASN A 230 -16.49 -5.93 37.09
N CYS A 231 -16.23 -4.63 36.93
CA CYS A 231 -15.93 -4.01 35.65
C CYS A 231 -14.62 -4.53 35.05
N ARG A 232 -13.53 -4.61 35.85
CA ARG A 232 -12.24 -5.18 35.42
C ARG A 232 -12.39 -6.62 34.93
N VAL A 233 -13.18 -7.44 35.63
CA VAL A 233 -13.49 -8.80 35.19
C VAL A 233 -14.27 -8.79 33.87
N GLY A 234 -15.23 -7.88 33.71
CA GLY A 234 -15.95 -7.68 32.45
C GLY A 234 -15.02 -7.35 31.27
N ILE A 235 -14.06 -6.45 31.48
CA ILE A 235 -13.04 -6.10 30.48
C ILE A 235 -12.17 -7.32 30.14
N ALA A 236 -11.66 -8.04 31.15
CA ALA A 236 -10.85 -9.23 30.92
C ALA A 236 -11.62 -10.33 30.18
N ALA A 237 -12.91 -10.51 30.48
CA ALA A 237 -13.79 -11.45 29.79
C ALA A 237 -14.04 -11.04 28.33
N LEU A 238 -14.26 -9.75 28.04
CA LEU A 238 -14.39 -9.24 26.67
C LEU A 238 -13.10 -9.44 25.87
N ASN A 239 -11.94 -9.10 26.44
CA ASN A 239 -10.64 -9.31 25.79
C ASN A 239 -10.39 -10.80 25.49
N THR A 240 -10.77 -11.67 26.43
CA THR A 240 -10.67 -13.12 26.23
C THR A 240 -11.61 -13.60 25.14
N LEU A 241 -12.86 -13.13 25.13
CA LEU A 241 -13.81 -13.44 24.06
C LEU A 241 -13.29 -12.98 22.70
N ALA A 242 -12.73 -11.78 22.59
CA ALA A 242 -12.12 -11.27 21.36
C ALA A 242 -11.03 -12.22 20.82
N GLY A 243 -10.17 -12.75 21.70
CA GLY A 243 -9.14 -13.74 21.34
C GLY A 243 -9.67 -15.11 20.90
N TYR A 244 -10.92 -15.46 21.21
CA TYR A 244 -11.56 -16.70 20.78
C TYR A 244 -12.45 -16.51 19.54
N ILE A 245 -13.28 -15.45 19.49
CA ILE A 245 -14.21 -15.15 18.39
C ILE A 245 -13.50 -15.15 17.03
N ASP A 246 -12.23 -14.71 16.99
CA ASP A 246 -11.42 -14.60 15.78
C ASP A 246 -11.26 -15.92 15.01
N TRP A 247 -11.27 -17.08 15.67
CA TRP A 247 -10.91 -18.35 15.05
C TRP A 247 -11.87 -19.51 15.34
N VAL A 248 -12.73 -19.41 16.35
CA VAL A 248 -13.73 -20.45 16.66
C VAL A 248 -14.74 -20.64 15.53
N ALA A 249 -15.39 -21.80 15.51
CA ALA A 249 -16.48 -22.08 14.59
C ALA A 249 -17.64 -21.11 14.80
N LEU A 250 -18.22 -20.59 13.71
CA LEU A 250 -19.33 -19.61 13.78
C LEU A 250 -20.54 -20.16 14.55
N SER A 251 -20.74 -21.48 14.56
CA SER A 251 -21.79 -22.15 15.33
C SER A 251 -21.77 -21.81 16.82
N HIS A 252 -20.61 -21.47 17.41
CA HIS A 252 -20.53 -21.05 18.81
C HIS A 252 -20.89 -19.57 19.01
N ILE A 253 -20.64 -18.72 18.00
CA ILE A 253 -21.01 -17.29 18.01
C ILE A 253 -22.53 -17.17 17.84
N THR A 254 -23.12 -18.03 17.01
CA THR A 254 -24.56 -18.04 16.69
C THR A 254 -25.38 -18.98 17.56
N ALA A 255 -24.75 -19.64 18.55
CA ALA A 255 -25.42 -20.47 19.53
C ALA A 255 -26.45 -19.67 20.36
N ASP A 256 -27.44 -20.38 20.93
CA ASP A 256 -28.51 -19.80 21.74
C ASP A 256 -29.20 -18.59 21.08
N ASN A 257 -29.49 -18.69 19.78
CA ASN A 257 -30.06 -17.62 18.95
C ASN A 257 -29.22 -16.32 18.98
N CYS A 258 -27.90 -16.44 18.81
CA CYS A 258 -26.99 -15.28 18.78
C CYS A 258 -26.98 -14.45 20.07
N LYS A 259 -27.26 -15.05 21.23
CA LYS A 259 -27.28 -14.37 22.55
C LYS A 259 -26.00 -13.57 22.85
N LEU A 260 -24.84 -14.04 22.37
CA LEU A 260 -23.59 -13.29 22.48
C LEU A 260 -23.70 -11.91 21.79
N LEU A 261 -24.19 -11.88 20.56
CA LEU A 261 -24.29 -10.63 19.78
C LEU A 261 -25.26 -9.66 20.45
N GLU A 262 -26.42 -10.14 20.91
CA GLU A 262 -27.37 -9.33 21.66
C GLU A 262 -26.75 -8.73 22.92
N MET A 263 -26.02 -9.56 23.67
CA MET A 263 -25.35 -9.11 24.89
C MET A 263 -24.28 -8.05 24.60
N LEU A 264 -23.48 -8.24 23.55
CA LEU A 264 -22.48 -7.26 23.14
C LEU A 264 -23.14 -5.94 22.70
N CYS A 265 -24.26 -5.98 21.98
CA CYS A 265 -25.04 -4.79 21.63
C CYS A 265 -25.53 -4.04 22.87
N LEU A 266 -26.03 -4.75 23.89
CA LEU A 266 -26.45 -4.12 25.15
C LEU A 266 -25.29 -3.47 25.92
N LEU A 267 -24.07 -4.00 25.77
CA LEU A 267 -22.86 -3.45 26.38
C LEU A 267 -22.31 -2.21 25.67
N LEU A 268 -22.76 -1.91 24.45
CA LEU A 268 -22.38 -0.68 23.74
C LEU A 268 -22.85 0.59 24.47
N ASN A 269 -23.90 0.49 25.29
CA ASN A 269 -24.41 1.60 26.09
C ASN A 269 -23.75 1.70 27.48
N GLU A 270 -22.74 0.88 27.79
CA GLU A 270 -21.99 0.91 29.05
C GLU A 270 -20.60 1.52 28.81
N PRO A 271 -20.34 2.77 29.23
CA PRO A 271 -19.12 3.51 28.85
C PRO A 271 -17.79 2.80 29.17
N GLU A 272 -17.74 2.02 30.25
CA GLU A 272 -16.54 1.28 30.66
C GLU A 272 -16.31 -0.03 29.87
N LEU A 273 -17.33 -0.55 29.18
CA LEU A 273 -17.29 -1.84 28.50
C LEU A 273 -17.52 -1.73 26.97
N GLN A 274 -17.99 -0.57 26.50
CA GLN A 274 -18.41 -0.35 25.11
C GLN A 274 -17.31 -0.62 24.08
N VAL A 275 -16.05 -0.28 24.36
CA VAL A 275 -14.93 -0.49 23.43
C VAL A 275 -14.67 -1.98 23.23
N GLY A 276 -14.51 -2.75 24.31
CA GLY A 276 -14.29 -4.19 24.24
C GLY A 276 -15.47 -4.93 23.60
N ALA A 277 -16.70 -4.46 23.85
CA ALA A 277 -17.90 -5.00 23.22
C ALA A 277 -17.93 -4.72 21.71
N ALA A 278 -17.60 -3.49 21.28
CA ALA A 278 -17.49 -3.12 19.88
C ALA A 278 -16.39 -3.90 19.15
N GLU A 279 -15.24 -4.12 19.80
CA GLU A 279 -14.16 -4.94 19.23
C GLU A 279 -14.58 -6.41 19.08
N CYS A 280 -15.25 -7.00 20.06
CA CYS A 280 -15.81 -8.35 19.94
C CYS A 280 -16.82 -8.45 18.79
N LEU A 281 -17.73 -7.47 18.67
CA LEU A 281 -18.69 -7.41 17.56
C LEU A 281 -17.97 -7.29 16.23
N LEU A 282 -16.99 -6.40 16.13
CA LEU A 282 -16.21 -6.15 14.92
C LEU A 282 -15.52 -7.42 14.44
N ILE A 283 -14.84 -8.12 15.34
CA ILE A 283 -14.17 -9.39 15.02
C ILE A 283 -15.20 -10.41 14.54
N ALA A 284 -16.34 -10.54 15.23
CA ALA A 284 -17.40 -11.47 14.86
C ALA A 284 -17.97 -11.19 13.46
N VAL A 285 -18.31 -9.93 13.15
CA VAL A 285 -18.86 -9.56 11.84
C VAL A 285 -17.81 -9.49 10.74
N SER A 286 -16.53 -9.41 11.07
CA SER A 286 -15.43 -9.45 10.11
C SER A 286 -15.01 -10.88 9.75
N ARG A 287 -15.61 -11.90 10.38
CA ARG A 287 -15.30 -13.31 10.08
C ARG A 287 -15.62 -13.63 8.63
N LYS A 288 -14.58 -14.12 7.94
CA LYS A 288 -14.69 -14.78 6.64
C LYS A 288 -14.94 -16.28 6.84
N GLY A 289 -15.61 -16.91 5.89
CA GLY A 289 -15.99 -18.32 5.98
C GLY A 289 -17.12 -18.66 5.02
N LYS A 290 -17.73 -19.84 5.21
CA LYS A 290 -18.91 -20.26 4.44
C LYS A 290 -20.04 -19.25 4.63
N LEU A 291 -20.74 -18.94 3.54
CA LEU A 291 -21.84 -17.97 3.54
C LEU A 291 -23.03 -18.44 4.39
N GLU A 292 -23.38 -19.73 4.34
CA GLU A 292 -24.47 -20.31 5.14
C GLU A 292 -24.29 -20.06 6.65
N ASP A 293 -23.08 -20.26 7.17
CA ASP A 293 -22.77 -20.08 8.60
C ASP A 293 -22.81 -18.59 9.02
N ARG A 294 -22.71 -17.66 8.07
CA ARG A 294 -22.72 -16.20 8.30
C ARG A 294 -24.12 -15.62 8.29
N LYS A 295 -25.11 -16.32 7.76
CA LYS A 295 -26.53 -15.88 7.70
C LYS A 295 -27.07 -15.37 9.04
N PRO A 296 -26.82 -16.02 10.20
CA PRO A 296 -27.36 -15.55 11.47
C PRO A 296 -26.81 -14.19 11.93
N LEU A 297 -25.70 -13.69 11.36
CA LEU A 297 -25.20 -12.34 11.66
C LEU A 297 -26.19 -11.24 11.26
N MET A 298 -27.15 -11.54 10.36
CA MET A 298 -28.21 -10.61 9.98
C MET A 298 -29.15 -10.24 11.15
N VAL A 299 -29.11 -10.97 12.28
CA VAL A 299 -29.79 -10.59 13.54
C VAL A 299 -29.39 -9.19 14.02
N LEU A 300 -28.19 -8.71 13.67
CA LEU A 300 -27.75 -7.36 14.01
C LEU A 300 -28.55 -6.24 13.30
N PHE A 301 -29.30 -6.56 12.24
CA PHE A 301 -30.29 -5.66 11.65
C PHE A 301 -31.65 -5.69 12.38
N GLY A 302 -31.82 -6.53 13.39
CA GLY A 302 -33.02 -6.52 14.24
C GLY A 302 -33.18 -5.22 15.02
N ASP A 303 -34.41 -4.91 15.45
CA ASP A 303 -34.73 -3.63 16.10
C ASP A 303 -33.89 -3.37 17.36
N VAL A 304 -33.69 -4.39 18.19
CA VAL A 304 -32.96 -4.26 19.46
C VAL A 304 -31.49 -3.93 19.20
N ALA A 305 -30.83 -4.69 18.32
CA ALA A 305 -29.42 -4.51 18.02
C ALA A 305 -29.16 -3.16 17.34
N MET A 306 -29.94 -2.82 16.31
CA MET A 306 -29.79 -1.55 15.59
C MET A 306 -30.07 -0.35 16.49
N HIS A 307 -31.06 -0.44 17.38
CA HIS A 307 -31.34 0.63 18.36
C HIS A 307 -30.18 0.83 19.33
N CYS A 308 -29.58 -0.24 19.86
CA CYS A 308 -28.43 -0.13 20.76
C CYS A 308 -27.22 0.48 20.05
N ILE A 309 -26.93 0.04 18.82
CA ILE A 309 -25.82 0.58 18.01
C ILE A 309 -26.05 2.08 17.75
N LEU A 310 -27.26 2.47 17.33
CA LEU A 310 -27.62 3.86 17.07
C LEU A 310 -27.52 4.74 18.32
N SER A 311 -28.10 4.29 19.43
CA SER A 311 -28.08 5.02 20.70
C SER A 311 -26.66 5.26 21.18
N ALA A 312 -25.80 4.23 21.12
CA ALA A 312 -24.42 4.35 21.53
C ALA A 312 -23.61 5.29 20.62
N ALA A 313 -23.84 5.24 19.29
CA ALA A 313 -23.21 6.15 18.35
C ALA A 313 -23.58 7.62 18.64
N GLN A 314 -24.87 7.91 18.83
CA GLN A 314 -25.34 9.27 19.11
C GLN A 314 -24.83 9.80 20.45
N THR A 315 -24.77 8.95 21.48
CA THR A 315 -24.27 9.34 22.80
C THR A 315 -22.78 9.68 22.75
N ALA A 316 -21.98 8.85 22.08
CA ALA A 316 -20.54 9.08 21.97
C ALA A 316 -20.18 10.30 21.10
N ASP A 317 -21.02 10.64 20.11
CA ASP A 317 -20.86 11.86 19.29
C ASP A 317 -21.24 13.13 20.06
N GLY A 318 -22.28 13.06 20.90
CA GLY A 318 -22.81 14.20 21.65
C GLY A 318 -21.87 14.78 22.73
N GLU A 319 -20.87 14.04 23.18
CA GLU A 319 -19.92 14.47 24.22
C GLU A 319 -18.68 15.23 23.68
N GLY A 320 -18.58 15.42 22.36
CA GLY A 320 -17.43 16.07 21.72
C GLY A 320 -16.18 15.18 21.62
N LEU A 321 -15.02 15.78 21.35
CA LEU A 321 -13.77 15.03 21.16
C LEU A 321 -13.18 14.58 22.51
N VAL A 322 -13.66 13.45 23.01
CA VAL A 322 -13.03 12.70 24.11
C VAL A 322 -12.36 11.46 23.54
N GLU A 323 -11.08 11.22 23.85
CA GLU A 323 -10.28 10.12 23.30
C GLU A 323 -11.01 8.76 23.36
N LYS A 324 -11.55 8.41 24.53
CA LYS A 324 -12.29 7.15 24.74
C LYS A 324 -13.52 7.03 23.84
N HIS A 325 -14.31 8.10 23.72
CA HIS A 325 -15.52 8.13 22.90
C HIS A 325 -15.21 8.11 21.41
N TYR A 326 -14.17 8.83 20.99
CA TYR A 326 -13.77 8.86 19.59
C TYR A 326 -13.20 7.51 19.12
N VAL A 327 -12.38 6.85 19.94
CA VAL A 327 -11.90 5.48 19.66
C VAL A 327 -13.08 4.50 19.57
N PHE A 328 -14.06 4.62 20.46
CA PHE A 328 -15.29 3.84 20.39
C PHE A 328 -16.07 4.07 19.08
N LEU A 329 -16.28 5.34 18.67
CA LEU A 329 -16.94 5.68 17.42
C LEU A 329 -16.22 5.09 16.20
N LYS A 330 -14.87 5.10 16.18
CA LYS A 330 -14.09 4.45 15.12
C LYS A 330 -14.37 2.95 15.05
N ARG A 331 -14.39 2.26 16.19
CA ARG A 331 -14.72 0.83 16.25
C ARG A 331 -16.14 0.56 15.80
N LEU A 332 -17.10 1.36 16.24
CA LEU A 332 -18.51 1.19 15.87
C LEU A 332 -18.75 1.46 14.38
N CYS A 333 -18.09 2.45 13.80
CA CYS A 333 -18.10 2.68 12.36
C CYS A 333 -17.56 1.45 11.60
N GLN A 334 -16.45 0.86 12.06
CA GLN A 334 -15.90 -0.36 11.46
C GLN A 334 -16.88 -1.54 11.58
N VAL A 335 -17.62 -1.67 12.70
CA VAL A 335 -18.68 -2.70 12.85
C VAL A 335 -19.74 -2.53 11.78
N LEU A 336 -20.23 -1.30 11.56
CA LEU A 336 -21.24 -1.01 10.53
C LEU A 336 -20.71 -1.24 9.10
N CYS A 337 -19.45 -0.90 8.83
CA CYS A 337 -18.81 -1.15 7.53
C CYS A 337 -18.69 -2.66 7.25
N ALA A 338 -18.23 -3.42 8.24
CA ALA A 338 -18.11 -4.88 8.14
C ALA A 338 -19.49 -5.55 8.01
N LEU A 339 -20.49 -5.10 8.78
CA LEU A 339 -21.86 -5.59 8.69
C LEU A 339 -22.50 -5.32 7.31
N GLY A 340 -22.27 -4.13 6.73
CA GLY A 340 -22.71 -3.82 5.36
C GLY A 340 -22.03 -4.74 4.33
N SER A 341 -20.74 -5.01 4.52
CA SER A 341 -19.99 -5.94 3.66
C SER A 341 -20.50 -7.38 3.78
N GLN A 342 -20.94 -7.80 4.98
CA GLN A 342 -21.60 -9.08 5.20
C GLN A 342 -22.92 -9.17 4.42
N LEU A 343 -23.75 -8.12 4.49
CA LEU A 343 -25.01 -8.06 3.75
C LEU A 343 -24.76 -8.16 2.24
N CYS A 344 -23.84 -7.37 1.68
CA CYS A 344 -23.49 -7.39 0.26
C CYS A 344 -22.91 -8.73 -0.21
N ALA A 345 -22.30 -9.52 0.67
CA ALA A 345 -21.77 -10.84 0.32
C ALA A 345 -22.83 -11.96 0.39
N LEU A 346 -23.89 -11.76 1.19
CA LEU A 346 -24.92 -12.77 1.45
C LEU A 346 -26.11 -12.61 0.50
N LEU A 347 -26.51 -11.38 0.24
CA LEU A 347 -27.70 -11.08 -0.57
C LEU A 347 -27.40 -11.37 -2.05
N GLY A 348 -28.30 -12.06 -2.76
CA GLY A 348 -28.06 -12.51 -4.13
C GLY A 348 -27.17 -13.77 -4.27
N SER A 349 -26.71 -14.35 -3.17
CA SER A 349 -26.06 -15.66 -3.14
C SER A 349 -27.07 -16.80 -2.94
N ASP A 350 -26.63 -18.06 -3.04
CA ASP A 350 -27.46 -19.26 -2.83
C ASP A 350 -28.02 -19.43 -1.39
N CYS A 351 -27.78 -18.47 -0.48
CA CYS A 351 -28.05 -18.61 0.96
C CYS A 351 -29.47 -18.16 1.42
N ASP A 352 -30.40 -17.88 0.50
CA ASP A 352 -31.78 -17.42 0.78
C ASP A 352 -31.84 -16.30 1.84
N VAL A 353 -31.11 -15.20 1.62
CA VAL A 353 -31.11 -14.03 2.50
C VAL A 353 -31.89 -12.89 1.84
N GLU A 354 -32.91 -12.41 2.53
CA GLU A 354 -33.73 -11.27 2.11
C GLU A 354 -33.13 -9.93 2.59
N THR A 355 -33.57 -8.83 1.99
CA THR A 355 -33.23 -7.48 2.43
C THR A 355 -33.73 -7.25 3.87
N PRO A 356 -32.87 -6.80 4.80
CA PRO A 356 -33.27 -6.60 6.19
C PRO A 356 -34.38 -5.54 6.35
N THR A 357 -35.32 -5.77 7.28
CA THR A 357 -36.45 -4.86 7.54
C THR A 357 -36.01 -3.45 7.99
N ASN A 358 -34.95 -3.37 8.79
CA ASN A 358 -34.38 -2.10 9.25
C ASN A 358 -33.23 -1.58 8.37
N PHE A 359 -33.19 -1.98 7.09
CA PHE A 359 -32.16 -1.50 6.17
C PHE A 359 -32.17 0.04 6.06
N GLY A 360 -33.34 0.68 6.07
CA GLY A 360 -33.45 2.15 6.10
C GLY A 360 -32.77 2.79 7.32
N LYS A 361 -32.98 2.24 8.52
CA LYS A 361 -32.31 2.73 9.76
C LYS A 361 -30.80 2.54 9.66
N TYR A 362 -30.34 1.41 9.13
CA TYR A 362 -28.91 1.18 8.88
C TYR A 362 -28.33 2.24 7.95
N LEU A 363 -28.97 2.52 6.81
CA LEU A 363 -28.50 3.54 5.86
C LEU A 363 -28.45 4.93 6.47
N GLU A 364 -29.45 5.30 7.29
CA GLU A 364 -29.49 6.60 7.95
C GLU A 364 -28.40 6.72 9.03
N SER A 365 -28.15 5.64 9.79
CA SER A 365 -27.04 5.53 10.73
C SER A 365 -25.69 5.66 10.02
N PHE A 366 -25.54 4.96 8.89
CA PHE A 366 -24.31 4.90 8.14
C PHE A 366 -24.00 6.25 7.48
N LEU A 367 -25.04 6.94 6.98
CA LEU A 367 -24.94 8.29 6.48
C LEU A 367 -24.49 9.28 7.58
N ALA A 368 -24.91 9.10 8.83
CA ALA A 368 -24.46 9.96 9.94
C ALA A 368 -22.92 9.90 10.11
N PHE A 369 -22.31 8.71 10.01
CA PHE A 369 -20.85 8.56 9.99
C PHE A 369 -20.21 9.19 8.75
N THR A 370 -20.87 9.17 7.59
CA THR A 370 -20.41 9.84 6.37
C THR A 370 -20.51 11.38 6.44
N THR A 371 -21.36 11.93 7.30
CA THR A 371 -21.49 13.38 7.53
C THR A 371 -20.69 13.89 8.73
N HIS A 372 -20.08 13.00 9.52
CA HIS A 372 -19.39 13.36 10.76
C HIS A 372 -18.09 14.16 10.48
N PRO A 373 -17.68 15.12 11.35
CA PRO A 373 -16.50 15.97 11.12
C PRO A 373 -15.17 15.22 10.93
N SER A 374 -14.96 14.10 11.63
CA SER A 374 -13.76 13.24 11.47
C SER A 374 -13.52 12.81 10.02
N GLN A 375 -12.33 13.09 9.51
CA GLN A 375 -11.90 12.65 8.18
C GLN A 375 -11.73 11.11 8.10
N PHE A 376 -11.30 10.48 9.20
CA PHE A 376 -11.13 9.04 9.29
C PHE A 376 -12.47 8.29 9.20
N LEU A 377 -13.50 8.77 9.92
CA LEU A 377 -14.83 8.14 9.90
C LEU A 377 -15.48 8.24 8.51
N ARG A 378 -15.40 9.43 7.89
CA ARG A 378 -15.88 9.64 6.52
C ARG A 378 -15.20 8.69 5.53
N SER A 379 -13.88 8.57 5.62
CA SER A 379 -13.09 7.66 4.77
C SER A 379 -13.47 6.19 4.97
N SER A 380 -13.66 5.77 6.22
CA SER A 380 -14.02 4.38 6.56
C SER A 380 -15.32 3.91 5.91
N THR A 381 -16.28 4.80 5.68
CA THR A 381 -17.59 4.44 5.10
C THR A 381 -17.56 4.21 3.58
N GLN A 382 -16.54 4.71 2.85
CA GLN A 382 -16.58 4.76 1.39
C GLN A 382 -16.59 3.39 0.71
N ILE A 383 -15.80 2.43 1.22
CA ILE A 383 -15.72 1.08 0.64
C ILE A 383 -17.09 0.40 0.70
N THR A 384 -17.78 0.50 1.84
CA THR A 384 -19.11 -0.11 2.02
C THR A 384 -20.16 0.59 1.16
N TRP A 385 -20.14 1.92 1.04
CA TRP A 385 -21.00 2.63 0.08
C TRP A 385 -20.78 2.16 -1.36
N GLY A 386 -19.52 2.00 -1.78
CA GLY A 386 -19.19 1.47 -3.11
C GLY A 386 -19.72 0.05 -3.33
N ALA A 387 -19.62 -0.81 -2.31
CA ALA A 387 -20.21 -2.14 -2.36
C ALA A 387 -21.74 -2.10 -2.47
N LEU A 388 -22.42 -1.25 -1.71
CA LEU A 388 -23.88 -1.09 -1.75
C LEU A 388 -24.37 -0.60 -3.12
N PHE A 389 -23.74 0.43 -3.69
CA PHE A 389 -24.14 1.00 -4.99
C PHE A 389 -23.83 0.07 -6.17
N ARG A 390 -22.81 -0.78 -6.07
CA ARG A 390 -22.45 -1.76 -7.12
C ARG A 390 -23.26 -3.04 -7.04
N HIS A 391 -23.86 -3.34 -5.89
CA HIS A 391 -24.54 -4.60 -5.63
C HIS A 391 -25.80 -4.75 -6.50
N GLU A 392 -25.95 -5.90 -7.16
CA GLU A 392 -27.00 -6.12 -8.17
C GLU A 392 -28.42 -5.95 -7.62
N VAL A 393 -28.71 -6.48 -6.42
CA VAL A 393 -30.04 -6.33 -5.81
C VAL A 393 -30.22 -4.99 -5.08
N LEU A 394 -29.32 -4.67 -4.13
CA LEU A 394 -29.44 -3.45 -3.31
C LEU A 394 -29.42 -2.14 -4.12
N SER A 395 -28.73 -2.09 -5.26
CA SER A 395 -28.75 -0.91 -6.14
C SER A 395 -30.13 -0.56 -6.70
N HIS A 396 -31.06 -1.51 -6.72
CA HIS A 396 -32.44 -1.32 -7.14
C HIS A 396 -33.41 -1.16 -5.94
N ASP A 397 -32.91 -1.24 -4.70
CA ASP A 397 -33.74 -1.10 -3.51
C ASP A 397 -34.21 0.37 -3.36
N PRO A 398 -35.52 0.62 -3.19
CA PRO A 398 -36.06 1.98 -3.09
C PRO A 398 -35.49 2.80 -1.92
N LEU A 399 -35.12 2.15 -0.81
CA LEU A 399 -34.56 2.85 0.36
C LEU A 399 -33.14 3.34 0.06
N LEU A 400 -32.35 2.55 -0.67
CA LEU A 400 -31.02 2.98 -1.10
C LEU A 400 -31.12 4.16 -2.08
N LEU A 401 -31.97 4.05 -3.10
CA LEU A 401 -32.21 5.11 -4.08
C LEU A 401 -32.67 6.41 -3.41
N ALA A 402 -33.55 6.34 -2.40
CA ALA A 402 -34.01 7.51 -1.65
C ALA A 402 -32.92 8.20 -0.81
N VAL A 403 -31.84 7.49 -0.46
CA VAL A 403 -30.72 8.04 0.33
C VAL A 403 -29.66 8.71 -0.57
N ILE A 404 -29.56 8.34 -1.84
CA ILE A 404 -28.55 8.87 -2.79
C ILE A 404 -28.50 10.41 -2.79
N PRO A 405 -29.61 11.17 -2.87
CA PRO A 405 -29.54 12.63 -2.84
C PRO A 405 -28.89 13.19 -1.56
N LYS A 406 -29.17 12.57 -0.41
CA LYS A 406 -28.55 12.95 0.87
C LYS A 406 -27.05 12.58 0.88
N TYR A 407 -26.70 11.40 0.35
CA TYR A 407 -25.31 10.97 0.21
C TYR A 407 -24.50 11.88 -0.72
N LEU A 408 -25.06 12.27 -1.88
CA LEU A 408 -24.40 13.19 -2.80
C LEU A 408 -24.20 14.56 -2.17
N ARG A 409 -25.17 15.06 -1.40
CA ARG A 409 -25.03 16.33 -0.66
C ARG A 409 -23.92 16.27 0.40
N ALA A 410 -23.87 15.18 1.16
CA ALA A 410 -22.77 14.93 2.09
C ALA A 410 -21.43 14.86 1.34
N SER A 411 -21.43 14.22 0.17
CA SER A 411 -20.24 14.08 -0.66
C SER A 411 -19.70 15.42 -1.15
N MET A 412 -20.56 16.34 -1.59
CA MET A 412 -20.18 17.70 -1.97
C MET A 412 -19.41 18.39 -0.83
N THR A 413 -19.88 18.24 0.42
CA THR A 413 -19.21 18.82 1.60
C THR A 413 -17.87 18.14 1.87
N ASN A 414 -17.81 16.81 1.72
CA ASN A 414 -16.61 16.00 1.98
C ASN A 414 -15.48 16.22 0.96
N LEU A 415 -15.81 16.67 -0.25
CA LEU A 415 -14.82 16.99 -1.29
C LEU A 415 -14.04 18.29 -0.99
N VAL A 416 -14.57 19.16 -0.12
CA VAL A 416 -13.92 20.41 0.27
C VAL A 416 -12.74 20.11 1.20
N LYS A 417 -11.55 20.53 0.80
CA LYS A 417 -10.30 20.28 1.55
C LYS A 417 -10.14 21.26 2.72
N VAL A 418 -10.81 20.95 3.82
CA VAL A 418 -10.76 21.67 5.11
C VAL A 418 -10.45 20.70 6.26
N GLY A 419 -10.05 21.22 7.42
CA GLY A 419 -9.76 20.37 8.59
C GLY A 419 -8.28 20.05 8.78
N PHE A 420 -7.37 20.91 8.34
CA PHE A 420 -5.93 20.75 8.56
C PHE A 420 -5.60 20.77 10.06
N PRO A 421 -4.74 19.87 10.57
CA PRO A 421 -4.30 19.86 11.96
C PRO A 421 -3.79 21.22 12.48
N SER A 422 -3.05 21.97 11.65
CA SER A 422 -2.50 23.28 12.03
C SER A 422 -3.53 24.42 12.13
N LYS A 423 -4.72 24.26 11.55
CA LYS A 423 -5.76 25.29 11.43
C LYS A 423 -6.90 25.08 12.42
N ALA A 424 -7.80 26.06 12.53
CA ALA A 424 -9.03 26.01 13.32
C ALA A 424 -10.24 26.53 12.52
N ASP A 425 -10.24 26.31 11.21
CA ASP A 425 -11.25 26.81 10.26
C ASP A 425 -12.49 25.89 10.15
N SER A 426 -12.42 24.68 10.69
CA SER A 426 -13.45 23.65 10.61
C SER A 426 -13.50 22.80 11.87
N PRO A 427 -14.67 22.28 12.29
CA PRO A 427 -14.76 21.29 13.37
C PRO A 427 -13.96 20.01 13.06
N SER A 428 -13.65 19.74 11.79
CA SER A 428 -12.79 18.62 11.40
C SER A 428 -11.36 18.74 11.92
N CYS A 429 -10.85 19.95 12.20
CA CYS A 429 -9.47 20.18 12.64
C CYS A 429 -9.12 19.44 13.93
N GLU A 430 -10.03 19.40 14.91
CA GLU A 430 -9.77 18.74 16.19
C GLU A 430 -9.55 17.23 16.04
N TYR A 431 -10.39 16.57 15.24
CA TYR A 431 -10.25 15.15 14.92
C TYR A 431 -8.98 14.88 14.10
N SER A 432 -8.64 15.77 13.16
CA SER A 432 -7.41 15.65 12.38
C SER A 432 -6.15 15.74 13.23
N ARG A 433 -6.11 16.59 14.27
CA ARG A 433 -4.98 16.64 15.23
C ARG A 433 -4.83 15.35 16.03
N PHE A 434 -5.93 14.64 16.27
CA PHE A 434 -5.89 13.34 16.92
C PHE A 434 -5.35 12.25 15.97
N ASP A 435 -5.78 12.28 14.70
CA ASP A 435 -5.52 11.22 13.73
C ASP A 435 -4.18 11.34 12.98
N PHE A 436 -3.70 12.56 12.76
CA PHE A 436 -2.53 12.86 11.92
C PHE A 436 -1.45 13.58 12.75
N ASP A 437 -0.19 13.41 12.37
CA ASP A 437 0.94 14.09 13.02
C ASP A 437 1.20 15.48 12.40
N SER A 438 0.96 15.62 11.09
CA SER A 438 1.22 16.85 10.32
C SER A 438 0.12 17.17 9.30
N ASP A 439 0.18 18.39 8.74
CA ASP A 439 -0.70 18.80 7.63
C ASP A 439 -0.39 18.02 6.35
N GLU A 440 0.86 17.62 6.14
CA GLU A 440 1.28 16.81 5.01
C GLU A 440 0.66 15.40 5.05
N ASP A 441 0.64 14.77 6.23
CA ASP A 441 -0.04 13.47 6.45
C ASP A 441 -1.53 13.58 6.14
N PHE A 442 -2.18 14.63 6.67
CA PHE A 442 -3.58 14.91 6.40
C PHE A 442 -3.82 15.12 4.90
N ASN A 443 -2.99 15.90 4.20
CA ASN A 443 -3.15 16.16 2.78
C ASN A 443 -2.96 14.89 1.93
N ALA A 444 -1.97 14.06 2.24
CA ALA A 444 -1.77 12.77 1.57
C ALA A 444 -2.98 11.85 1.77
N PHE A 445 -3.45 11.70 3.00
CA PHE A 445 -4.64 10.92 3.33
C PHE A 445 -5.90 11.45 2.64
N PHE A 446 -6.12 12.77 2.67
CA PHE A 446 -7.27 13.41 2.05
C PHE A 446 -7.29 13.21 0.54
N ASN A 447 -6.14 13.31 -0.14
CA ASN A 447 -6.08 13.10 -1.59
C ASN A 447 -6.41 11.65 -1.97
N SER A 448 -5.92 10.67 -1.20
CA SER A 448 -6.27 9.25 -1.37
C SER A 448 -7.77 9.01 -1.12
N PHE A 449 -8.31 9.56 -0.03
CA PHE A 449 -9.74 9.52 0.28
C PHE A 449 -10.58 10.12 -0.85
N ARG A 450 -10.19 11.28 -1.38
CA ARG A 450 -10.93 11.98 -2.44
C ARG A 450 -10.96 11.18 -3.73
N ALA A 451 -9.86 10.51 -4.09
CA ALA A 451 -9.81 9.62 -5.23
C ALA A 451 -10.79 8.44 -5.08
N GLN A 452 -10.79 7.79 -3.91
CA GLN A 452 -11.72 6.70 -3.59
C GLN A 452 -13.18 7.17 -3.59
N GLN A 453 -13.47 8.29 -2.93
CA GLN A 453 -14.82 8.86 -2.91
C GLN A 453 -15.30 9.21 -4.32
N GLY A 454 -14.43 9.70 -5.21
CA GLY A 454 -14.76 9.95 -6.61
C GLY A 454 -15.19 8.70 -7.37
N GLU A 455 -14.63 7.52 -7.08
CA GLU A 455 -15.11 6.26 -7.66
C GLU A 455 -16.50 5.88 -7.12
N VAL A 456 -16.69 5.95 -5.81
CA VAL A 456 -17.96 5.60 -5.14
C VAL A 456 -19.09 6.55 -5.56
N MET A 457 -18.80 7.84 -5.66
CA MET A 457 -19.75 8.85 -6.12
C MET A 457 -20.18 8.62 -7.57
N ARG A 458 -19.27 8.17 -8.46
CA ARG A 458 -19.65 7.76 -9.82
C ARG A 458 -20.59 6.55 -9.81
N MET A 459 -20.42 5.62 -8.88
CA MET A 459 -21.37 4.50 -8.72
C MET A 459 -22.75 5.00 -8.26
N ALA A 460 -22.81 5.96 -7.34
CA ALA A 460 -24.08 6.58 -6.94
C ALA A 460 -24.76 7.34 -8.10
N CYS A 461 -23.99 8.13 -8.85
CA CYS A 461 -24.50 8.90 -10.00
C CYS A 461 -24.93 8.01 -11.17
N ARG A 462 -24.45 6.76 -11.25
CA ARG A 462 -24.97 5.78 -12.21
C ARG A 462 -26.42 5.40 -11.91
N LEU A 463 -26.80 5.38 -10.62
CA LEU A 463 -28.15 4.99 -10.18
C LEU A 463 -29.14 6.15 -10.24
N ASP A 464 -28.68 7.38 -9.97
CA ASP A 464 -29.50 8.60 -10.08
C ASP A 464 -28.71 9.74 -10.78
N PRO A 465 -28.61 9.71 -12.13
CA PRO A 465 -27.78 10.65 -12.88
C PRO A 465 -28.38 12.07 -12.93
N LEU A 466 -29.71 12.19 -12.95
CA LEU A 466 -30.38 13.49 -13.07
C LEU A 466 -30.18 14.34 -11.82
N THR A 467 -30.37 13.78 -10.62
CA THR A 467 -30.14 14.50 -9.37
C THR A 467 -28.68 14.93 -9.25
N GLY A 468 -27.74 14.03 -9.59
CA GLY A 468 -26.31 14.36 -9.61
C GLY A 468 -26.00 15.54 -10.53
N PHE A 469 -26.50 15.53 -11.77
CA PHE A 469 -26.29 16.60 -12.74
C PHE A 469 -26.91 17.93 -12.29
N GLN A 470 -28.12 17.91 -11.71
CA GLN A 470 -28.77 19.10 -11.16
C GLN A 470 -27.93 19.72 -10.04
N MET A 471 -27.48 18.92 -9.07
CA MET A 471 -26.64 19.38 -7.96
C MET A 471 -25.29 19.93 -8.44
N ALA A 472 -24.69 19.33 -9.46
CA ALA A 472 -23.46 19.83 -10.07
C ALA A 472 -23.70 21.19 -10.76
N GLY A 473 -24.78 21.30 -11.54
CA GLY A 473 -25.15 22.53 -12.23
C GLY A 473 -25.47 23.68 -11.27
N GLU A 474 -26.19 23.42 -10.18
CA GLU A 474 -26.46 24.41 -9.14
C GLU A 474 -25.20 24.87 -8.43
N TRP A 475 -24.29 23.95 -8.08
CA TRP A 475 -23.05 24.30 -7.42
C TRP A 475 -22.11 25.11 -8.33
N LEU A 476 -22.03 24.74 -9.61
CA LEU A 476 -21.28 25.48 -10.61
C LEU A 476 -21.84 26.91 -10.80
N LYS A 477 -23.17 27.05 -10.93
CA LYS A 477 -23.83 28.37 -10.99
C LYS A 477 -23.55 29.20 -9.74
N TYR A 478 -23.59 28.58 -8.56
CA TYR A 478 -23.24 29.25 -7.30
C TYR A 478 -21.81 29.78 -7.32
N GLN A 479 -20.81 28.94 -7.65
CA GLN A 479 -19.40 29.36 -7.67
C GLN A 479 -19.12 30.47 -8.69
N LEU A 480 -19.77 30.45 -9.86
CA LEU A 480 -19.62 31.49 -10.88
C LEU A 480 -20.15 32.87 -10.44
N THR A 481 -21.03 32.92 -9.44
CA THR A 481 -21.63 34.17 -8.93
C THR A 481 -21.09 34.60 -7.56
N ALA A 482 -20.48 33.67 -6.82
CA ALA A 482 -19.94 33.93 -5.50
C ALA A 482 -18.69 34.84 -5.57
N PRO A 483 -18.50 35.76 -4.60
CA PRO A 483 -17.30 36.58 -4.54
C PRO A 483 -16.07 35.73 -4.21
N VAL A 484 -14.92 36.08 -4.79
CA VAL A 484 -13.65 35.41 -4.54
C VAL A 484 -13.07 35.90 -3.20
N ASP A 485 -13.21 35.08 -2.16
CA ASP A 485 -12.52 35.19 -0.87
C ASP A 485 -11.16 34.48 -0.91
N THR A 486 -10.09 35.26 -0.80
CA THR A 486 -8.70 34.78 -0.76
C THR A 486 -8.22 34.38 0.64
N GLY A 487 -9.01 34.61 1.69
CA GLY A 487 -8.66 34.36 3.09
C GLY A 487 -7.77 35.45 3.72
N PRO A 488 -7.47 35.36 5.04
CA PRO A 488 -6.57 36.27 5.72
C PRO A 488 -5.15 36.14 5.14
N MET A 489 -4.61 37.26 4.65
CA MET A 489 -3.28 37.34 4.06
C MET A 489 -2.21 37.01 5.10
N ASN A 490 -1.55 35.85 5.00
CA ASN A 490 -0.27 35.66 5.65
C ASN A 490 0.78 36.45 4.84
N CYS A 491 1.14 37.62 5.34
CA CYS A 491 2.00 38.58 4.65
C CYS A 491 3.43 38.04 4.40
N SER A 492 3.67 37.48 3.22
CA SER A 492 5.00 37.40 2.60
C SER A 492 5.26 38.64 1.72
N SER A 493 6.51 39.10 1.68
CA SER A 493 6.94 40.40 1.14
C SER A 493 6.69 40.61 -0.37
N SER A 494 6.47 39.54 -1.15
CA SER A 494 6.22 39.56 -2.60
C SER A 494 4.78 39.92 -2.96
N VAL A 495 3.81 39.49 -2.15
CA VAL A 495 2.37 39.74 -2.37
C VAL A 495 2.05 41.24 -2.21
N LEU A 496 2.79 41.94 -1.35
CA LEU A 496 2.71 43.40 -1.15
C LEU A 496 2.97 44.21 -2.44
N PHE A 497 3.87 43.76 -3.31
CA PHE A 497 4.23 44.51 -4.52
C PHE A 497 3.18 44.39 -5.64
N LEU A 498 2.45 43.27 -5.72
CA LEU A 498 1.42 43.03 -6.74
C LEU A 498 0.04 43.52 -6.28
N SER A 499 -0.33 43.26 -5.02
CA SER A 499 -1.58 43.77 -4.41
C SER A 499 -1.67 45.31 -4.48
N ALA A 500 -0.54 46.01 -4.32
CA ALA A 500 -0.48 47.47 -4.43
C ALA A 500 -0.78 48.01 -5.85
N LYS A 501 -0.73 47.17 -6.90
CA LYS A 501 -1.00 47.58 -8.29
C LYS A 501 -2.36 47.09 -8.83
N THR A 502 -2.87 45.95 -8.38
CA THR A 502 -4.08 45.31 -8.95
C THR A 502 -5.35 45.45 -8.11
N GLY A 503 -5.27 45.84 -6.83
CA GLY A 503 -6.45 46.06 -5.97
C GLY A 503 -7.22 44.80 -5.53
N GLU A 504 -6.99 43.65 -6.17
CA GLU A 504 -7.57 42.34 -5.80
C GLU A 504 -6.44 41.36 -5.43
N GLY A 505 -6.62 40.63 -4.32
CA GLY A 505 -5.72 39.55 -3.91
C GLY A 505 -5.92 38.31 -4.78
N LEU A 506 -4.90 37.45 -4.88
CA LEU A 506 -4.96 36.18 -5.61
C LEU A 506 -5.09 35.00 -4.64
N CYS A 507 -5.76 33.94 -5.08
CA CYS A 507 -6.04 32.74 -4.31
C CYS A 507 -4.76 31.92 -4.05
N SER A 508 -4.65 31.40 -2.82
CA SER A 508 -3.72 30.33 -2.48
C SER A 508 -4.41 28.96 -2.52
N ILE A 509 -3.62 27.88 -2.44
CA ILE A 509 -4.15 26.50 -2.34
C ILE A 509 -5.02 26.26 -1.09
N PHE A 510 -4.95 27.17 -0.12
CA PHE A 510 -5.67 27.13 1.14
C PHE A 510 -6.79 28.16 1.22
N SER A 511 -6.94 29.02 0.21
CA SER A 511 -7.98 30.03 0.20
C SER A 511 -9.37 29.37 0.20
N PRO A 512 -10.34 29.92 0.95
CA PRO A 512 -11.70 29.39 1.00
C PRO A 512 -12.34 29.25 -0.38
N SER A 513 -12.08 30.20 -1.28
CA SER A 513 -12.58 30.13 -2.66
C SER A 513 -11.97 28.98 -3.43
N PHE A 514 -10.63 28.83 -3.43
CA PHE A 514 -10.00 27.78 -4.23
C PHE A 514 -10.43 26.38 -3.78
N VAL A 515 -10.50 26.11 -2.48
CA VAL A 515 -10.90 24.77 -1.99
C VAL A 515 -12.34 24.42 -2.38
N GLN A 516 -13.23 25.42 -2.48
CA GLN A 516 -14.60 25.25 -2.96
C GLN A 516 -14.66 25.03 -4.48
N TRP A 517 -13.89 25.82 -5.25
CA TRP A 517 -13.76 25.66 -6.69
C TRP A 517 -13.20 24.30 -7.09
N ASP A 518 -12.14 23.83 -6.43
CA ASP A 518 -11.52 22.53 -6.66
C ASP A 518 -12.49 21.37 -6.37
N ALA A 519 -13.20 21.44 -5.23
CA ALA A 519 -14.21 20.45 -4.86
C ALA A 519 -15.39 20.39 -5.85
N MET A 520 -15.95 21.54 -6.20
CA MET A 520 -17.04 21.65 -7.18
C MET A 520 -16.63 21.12 -8.55
N THR A 521 -15.41 21.43 -8.99
CA THR A 521 -14.87 20.99 -10.27
C THR A 521 -14.73 19.47 -10.31
N PHE A 522 -14.16 18.86 -9.26
CA PHE A 522 -14.03 17.41 -9.14
C PHE A 522 -15.40 16.70 -9.13
N PHE A 523 -16.38 17.29 -8.43
CA PHE A 523 -17.75 16.79 -8.41
C PHE A 523 -18.37 16.82 -9.81
N SER A 524 -18.33 17.98 -10.48
CA SER A 524 -18.91 18.19 -11.81
C SER A 524 -18.28 17.28 -12.86
N GLU A 525 -16.94 17.15 -12.88
CA GLU A 525 -16.24 16.26 -13.81
C GLU A 525 -16.69 14.80 -13.62
N SER A 526 -16.76 14.34 -12.36
CA SER A 526 -17.15 12.97 -12.03
C SER A 526 -18.60 12.67 -12.44
N VAL A 527 -19.53 13.58 -12.13
CA VAL A 527 -20.96 13.45 -12.45
C VAL A 527 -21.18 13.45 -13.96
N ILE A 528 -20.66 14.46 -14.67
CA ILE A 528 -20.89 14.62 -16.11
C ILE A 528 -20.28 13.44 -16.88
N SER A 529 -19.04 13.07 -16.53
CA SER A 529 -18.36 11.91 -17.15
C SER A 529 -19.14 10.62 -16.97
N GLN A 530 -19.74 10.40 -15.80
CA GLN A 530 -20.56 9.24 -15.54
C GLN A 530 -21.89 9.29 -16.30
N MET A 531 -22.55 10.44 -16.32
CA MET A 531 -23.83 10.65 -17.01
C MET A 531 -23.75 10.25 -18.49
N PHE A 532 -22.71 10.71 -19.20
CA PHE A 532 -22.47 10.36 -20.61
C PHE A 532 -22.12 8.88 -20.85
N ARG A 533 -21.78 8.12 -19.81
CA ARG A 533 -21.51 6.68 -19.89
C ARG A 533 -22.76 5.82 -19.64
N THR A 534 -23.74 6.35 -18.90
CA THR A 534 -24.87 5.56 -18.39
C THR A 534 -26.21 5.93 -19.01
N MET A 535 -26.43 7.20 -19.33
CA MET A 535 -27.69 7.66 -19.92
C MET A 535 -27.72 7.42 -21.43
N ASP A 536 -28.90 7.11 -21.93
CA ASP A 536 -29.15 7.06 -23.37
C ASP A 536 -29.07 8.46 -23.99
N LYS A 537 -28.66 8.54 -25.26
CA LYS A 537 -28.40 9.81 -25.95
C LYS A 537 -29.62 10.75 -25.98
N ASP A 538 -30.82 10.20 -26.00
CA ASP A 538 -32.07 10.96 -26.09
C ASP A 538 -32.52 11.55 -24.73
N GLU A 539 -32.02 11.01 -23.61
CA GLU A 539 -32.38 11.43 -22.25
C GLU A 539 -31.43 12.50 -21.68
N ILE A 540 -30.32 12.78 -22.37
CA ILE A 540 -29.32 13.73 -21.92
C ILE A 540 -29.92 15.15 -21.88
N PRO A 541 -29.77 15.91 -20.76
CA PRO A 541 -30.27 17.28 -20.64
C PRO A 541 -29.38 18.26 -21.41
N VAL A 542 -29.48 18.24 -22.76
CA VAL A 542 -28.59 19.00 -23.66
C VAL A 542 -28.71 20.50 -23.44
N ASN A 543 -29.92 21.04 -23.27
CA ASN A 543 -30.12 22.49 -23.09
C ASN A 543 -29.44 23.00 -21.81
N ASP A 544 -29.69 22.33 -20.68
CA ASP A 544 -29.07 22.70 -19.40
C ASP A 544 -27.53 22.57 -19.45
N GLY A 545 -27.02 21.54 -20.14
CA GLY A 545 -25.58 21.36 -20.34
C GLY A 545 -24.94 22.46 -21.18
N ILE A 546 -25.60 22.92 -22.24
CA ILE A 546 -25.15 24.05 -23.07
C ILE A 546 -25.24 25.37 -22.31
N ASP A 547 -26.29 25.59 -21.52
CA ASP A 547 -26.44 26.77 -20.69
C ASP A 547 -25.28 26.87 -19.67
N LEU A 548 -24.95 25.75 -19.00
CA LEU A 548 -23.79 25.68 -18.11
C LEU A 548 -22.47 25.94 -18.86
N LEU A 549 -22.28 25.35 -20.04
CA LEU A 549 -21.09 25.56 -20.85
C LEU A 549 -20.92 27.05 -21.22
N GLN A 550 -22.00 27.71 -21.63
CA GLN A 550 -21.98 29.12 -21.98
C GLN A 550 -21.65 30.01 -20.78
N LEU A 551 -22.20 29.71 -19.60
CA LEU A 551 -21.86 30.44 -18.37
C LEU A 551 -20.37 30.32 -18.03
N VAL A 552 -19.79 29.12 -18.16
CA VAL A 552 -18.36 28.88 -17.90
C VAL A 552 -17.46 29.57 -18.92
N LEU A 553 -17.83 29.54 -20.22
CA LEU A 553 -17.05 30.20 -21.27
C LEU A 553 -16.99 31.72 -21.06
N ASN A 554 -18.11 32.32 -20.65
CA ASN A 554 -18.24 33.77 -20.41
C ASN A 554 -17.59 34.25 -19.10
N PHE A 555 -17.24 33.35 -18.18
CA PHE A 555 -16.64 33.73 -16.90
C PHE A 555 -15.15 34.06 -17.05
N GLU A 556 -14.75 35.27 -16.68
CA GLU A 556 -13.36 35.73 -16.76
C GLU A 556 -12.74 35.85 -15.36
N THR A 557 -11.48 35.43 -15.24
CA THR A 557 -10.71 35.56 -13.99
C THR A 557 -9.23 35.78 -14.31
N LYS A 558 -8.57 36.57 -13.47
CA LYS A 558 -7.11 36.76 -13.48
C LYS A 558 -6.39 35.80 -12.53
N ASP A 559 -7.14 34.97 -11.80
CA ASP A 559 -6.59 33.99 -10.88
C ASP A 559 -6.23 32.69 -11.61
N PRO A 560 -4.95 32.26 -11.58
CA PRO A 560 -4.54 31.03 -12.27
C PRO A 560 -5.20 29.78 -11.70
N LEU A 561 -5.38 29.68 -10.38
CA LEU A 561 -5.93 28.47 -9.77
C LEU A 561 -7.42 28.30 -10.12
N ILE A 562 -8.19 29.39 -10.08
CA ILE A 562 -9.59 29.39 -10.51
C ILE A 562 -9.68 29.15 -12.02
N LEU A 563 -8.81 29.76 -12.83
CA LEU A 563 -8.79 29.54 -14.27
C LEU A 563 -8.55 28.05 -14.61
N SER A 564 -7.69 27.35 -13.86
CA SER A 564 -7.53 25.90 -14.02
C SER A 564 -8.83 25.12 -13.76
N CYS A 565 -9.62 25.54 -12.77
CA CYS A 565 -10.93 24.94 -12.48
C CYS A 565 -11.93 25.21 -13.62
N VAL A 566 -11.94 26.44 -14.16
CA VAL A 566 -12.75 26.82 -15.33
C VAL A 566 -12.43 25.94 -16.53
N LEU A 567 -11.14 25.76 -16.87
CA LEU A 567 -10.71 24.92 -18.00
C LEU A 567 -11.11 23.44 -17.82
N THR A 568 -11.08 22.94 -16.58
CA THR A 568 -11.53 21.58 -16.27
C THR A 568 -13.04 21.45 -16.50
N ASN A 569 -13.83 22.43 -16.06
CA ASN A 569 -15.27 22.46 -16.30
C ASN A 569 -15.61 22.60 -17.79
N VAL A 570 -14.87 23.40 -18.56
CA VAL A 570 -15.00 23.45 -20.03
C VAL A 570 -14.75 22.06 -20.63
N SER A 571 -13.70 21.37 -20.19
CA SER A 571 -13.39 20.00 -20.67
C SER A 571 -14.43 18.97 -20.26
N ALA A 572 -15.03 19.11 -19.07
CA ALA A 572 -16.09 18.23 -18.57
C ALA A 572 -17.41 18.43 -19.34
N LEU A 573 -17.75 19.68 -19.67
CA LEU A 573 -18.95 20.06 -20.43
C LEU A 573 -18.75 19.95 -21.95
N PHE A 574 -17.53 19.73 -22.44
CA PHE A 574 -17.23 19.59 -23.86
C PHE A 574 -18.08 18.55 -24.62
N PRO A 575 -18.46 17.38 -24.06
CA PRO A 575 -19.31 16.42 -24.77
C PRO A 575 -20.62 17.01 -25.29
N PHE A 576 -21.17 18.05 -24.64
CA PHE A 576 -22.38 18.74 -25.11
C PHE A 576 -22.18 19.47 -26.46
N VAL A 577 -20.95 19.86 -26.81
CA VAL A 577 -20.61 20.48 -28.10
C VAL A 577 -20.89 19.53 -29.28
N THR A 578 -20.94 18.21 -29.05
CA THR A 578 -21.34 17.25 -30.09
C THR A 578 -22.78 17.44 -30.58
N TYR A 579 -23.66 17.98 -29.73
CA TYR A 579 -25.05 18.31 -30.07
C TYR A 579 -25.20 19.73 -30.61
N ARG A 580 -24.32 20.66 -30.19
CA ARG A 580 -24.28 22.07 -30.66
C ARG A 580 -22.86 22.48 -31.07
N PRO A 581 -22.39 22.08 -32.28
CA PRO A 581 -21.02 22.38 -32.73
C PRO A 581 -20.70 23.86 -32.89
N GLU A 582 -21.72 24.73 -32.92
CA GLU A 582 -21.60 26.19 -33.01
C GLU A 582 -20.78 26.84 -31.88
N TYR A 583 -20.67 26.19 -30.72
CA TYR A 583 -19.89 26.67 -29.58
C TYR A 583 -18.39 26.31 -29.66
N LEU A 584 -17.97 25.47 -30.62
CA LEU A 584 -16.57 25.05 -30.75
C LEU A 584 -15.57 26.22 -30.89
N PRO A 585 -15.82 27.28 -31.69
CA PRO A 585 -14.91 28.41 -31.79
C PRO A 585 -14.71 29.15 -30.45
N GLN A 586 -15.76 29.29 -29.64
CA GLN A 586 -15.67 29.94 -28.32
C GLN A 586 -14.85 29.09 -27.35
N VAL A 587 -15.03 27.76 -27.36
CA VAL A 587 -14.21 26.82 -26.59
C VAL A 587 -12.74 26.96 -26.98
N LEU A 588 -12.44 26.94 -28.29
CA LEU A 588 -11.07 27.10 -28.79
C LEU A 588 -10.47 28.43 -28.34
N SER A 589 -11.21 29.53 -28.47
CA SER A 589 -10.77 30.86 -28.03
C SER A 589 -10.40 30.86 -26.55
N LYS A 590 -11.22 30.26 -25.68
CA LYS A 590 -10.95 30.16 -24.24
C LYS A 590 -9.69 29.36 -23.93
N LEU A 591 -9.52 28.21 -24.59
CA LEU A 591 -8.36 27.33 -24.39
C LEU A 591 -7.07 28.00 -24.86
N PHE A 592 -7.05 28.57 -26.07
CA PHE A 592 -5.85 29.22 -26.61
C PHE A 592 -5.48 30.51 -25.86
N ALA A 593 -6.45 31.31 -25.43
CA ALA A 593 -6.18 32.46 -24.56
C ALA A 593 -5.49 32.03 -23.25
N SER A 594 -5.85 30.85 -22.73
CA SER A 594 -5.26 30.29 -21.52
C SER A 594 -3.87 29.69 -21.73
N VAL A 595 -3.52 29.29 -22.97
CA VAL A 595 -2.15 28.85 -23.33
C VAL A 595 -1.18 30.02 -23.24
N THR A 596 -1.60 31.23 -23.57
CA THR A 596 -0.79 32.45 -23.50
C THR A 596 -1.01 33.24 -22.20
N PHE A 597 -1.67 32.65 -21.20
CA PHE A 597 -2.01 33.34 -19.96
C PHE A 597 -0.77 33.83 -19.18
N GLU A 598 -0.83 35.08 -18.73
CA GLU A 598 0.13 35.74 -17.85
C GLU A 598 -0.61 36.70 -16.89
N VAL A 599 -0.12 36.82 -15.65
CA VAL A 599 -0.76 37.62 -14.58
C VAL A 599 -0.38 39.10 -14.68
N VAL A 600 0.81 39.40 -15.21
CA VAL A 600 1.30 40.77 -15.46
C VAL A 600 1.93 40.78 -16.86
N GLU A 601 1.40 41.61 -17.76
CA GLU A 601 1.79 41.68 -19.18
C GLU A 601 3.25 42.11 -19.44
N GLU A 602 4.02 42.54 -18.41
CA GLU A 602 5.36 43.14 -18.58
C GLU A 602 6.38 42.88 -17.44
N SER A 603 6.27 41.80 -16.66
CA SER A 603 7.23 41.56 -15.56
C SER A 603 8.47 40.76 -16.02
N LYS A 604 9.68 41.26 -15.71
CA LYS A 604 10.95 40.50 -15.80
C LYS A 604 11.07 39.37 -14.75
N ALA A 605 10.05 39.15 -13.92
CA ALA A 605 10.08 38.13 -12.88
C ALA A 605 9.80 36.72 -13.46
N PRO A 606 10.42 35.66 -12.91
CA PRO A 606 10.16 34.29 -13.35
C PRO A 606 8.68 33.92 -13.10
N ARG A 607 8.05 33.26 -14.09
CA ARG A 607 6.66 32.80 -13.97
C ARG A 607 6.46 31.90 -12.75
N THR A 608 5.33 32.06 -12.07
CA THR A 608 4.95 31.24 -10.91
C THR A 608 4.57 29.81 -11.34
N ARG A 609 4.60 28.86 -10.41
CA ARG A 609 4.19 27.47 -10.67
C ARG A 609 2.71 27.37 -11.04
N ALA A 610 1.84 28.18 -10.44
CA ALA A 610 0.42 28.23 -10.78
C ALA A 610 0.16 28.63 -12.25
N VAL A 611 0.83 29.67 -12.76
CA VAL A 611 0.71 30.09 -14.18
C VAL A 611 1.19 28.99 -15.12
N LYS A 612 2.34 28.37 -14.82
CA LYS A 612 2.85 27.23 -15.59
C LYS A 612 1.83 26.08 -15.63
N ASN A 613 1.18 25.79 -14.51
CA ASN A 613 0.18 24.72 -14.41
C ASN A 613 -1.06 25.00 -15.27
N VAL A 614 -1.57 26.23 -15.29
CA VAL A 614 -2.73 26.62 -16.12
C VAL A 614 -2.44 26.46 -17.60
N ARG A 615 -1.30 26.99 -18.05
CA ARG A 615 -0.90 26.90 -19.46
C ARG A 615 -0.73 25.45 -19.88
N ARG A 616 -0.11 24.62 -19.04
CA ARG A 616 -0.02 23.16 -19.24
C ARG A 616 -1.41 22.51 -19.27
N HIS A 617 -2.32 22.92 -18.40
CA HIS A 617 -3.69 22.42 -18.34
C HIS A 617 -4.46 22.76 -19.62
N ALA A 618 -4.31 23.98 -20.14
CA ALA A 618 -4.90 24.40 -21.41
C ALA A 618 -4.36 23.56 -22.59
N CYS A 619 -3.04 23.40 -22.70
CA CYS A 619 -2.44 22.52 -23.70
C CYS A 619 -2.95 21.07 -23.59
N SER A 620 -3.06 20.53 -22.38
CA SER A 620 -3.59 19.18 -22.14
C SER A 620 -5.06 19.05 -22.55
N SER A 621 -5.86 20.09 -22.30
CA SER A 621 -7.27 20.16 -22.71
C SER A 621 -7.42 20.16 -24.22
N ILE A 622 -6.56 20.92 -24.93
CA ILE A 622 -6.50 20.93 -26.40
C ILE A 622 -6.14 19.54 -26.93
N ILE A 623 -5.13 18.86 -26.37
CA ILE A 623 -4.77 17.48 -26.75
C ILE A 623 -5.94 16.54 -26.53
N LYS A 624 -6.58 16.58 -25.35
CA LYS A 624 -7.72 15.71 -25.00
C LYS A 624 -8.87 15.89 -25.98
N MET A 625 -9.24 17.13 -26.27
CA MET A 625 -10.26 17.46 -27.27
C MET A 625 -9.89 16.96 -28.68
N CYS A 626 -8.65 17.19 -29.12
CA CYS A 626 -8.18 16.74 -30.44
C CYS A 626 -8.06 15.21 -30.53
N ARG A 627 -7.86 14.50 -29.42
CA ARG A 627 -7.80 13.04 -29.37
C ARG A 627 -9.19 12.42 -29.35
N ASP A 628 -10.08 12.92 -28.50
CA ASP A 628 -11.36 12.29 -28.19
C ASP A 628 -12.46 12.71 -29.18
N TYR A 629 -12.36 13.92 -29.76
CA TYR A 629 -13.34 14.48 -30.70
C TYR A 629 -12.72 14.98 -32.00
N PRO A 630 -11.90 14.17 -32.68
CA PRO A 630 -11.11 14.65 -33.80
C PRO A 630 -11.99 15.01 -35.02
N GLN A 631 -13.17 14.40 -35.14
CA GLN A 631 -14.17 14.67 -36.17
C GLN A 631 -14.71 16.11 -36.09
N LEU A 632 -14.87 16.65 -34.87
CA LEU A 632 -15.40 18.01 -34.65
C LEU A 632 -14.37 19.09 -34.97
N VAL A 633 -13.10 18.82 -34.70
CA VAL A 633 -12.02 19.80 -34.87
C VAL A 633 -11.43 19.81 -36.28
N LEU A 634 -11.51 18.69 -37.02
CA LEU A 634 -10.96 18.56 -38.37
C LEU A 634 -11.40 19.67 -39.35
N PRO A 635 -12.68 20.09 -39.40
CA PRO A 635 -13.10 21.19 -40.28
C PRO A 635 -12.39 22.52 -40.03
N ASN A 636 -11.87 22.72 -38.81
CA ASN A 636 -11.17 23.92 -38.38
C ASN A 636 -9.64 23.73 -38.35
N PHE A 637 -9.12 22.66 -38.96
CA PHE A 637 -7.69 22.32 -38.91
C PHE A 637 -6.79 23.45 -39.42
N GLU A 638 -7.11 24.06 -40.56
CA GLU A 638 -6.30 25.14 -41.14
C GLU A 638 -6.21 26.35 -40.19
N MET A 639 -7.30 26.70 -39.53
CA MET A 639 -7.32 27.79 -38.55
C MET A 639 -6.42 27.45 -37.35
N LEU A 640 -6.54 26.23 -36.83
CA LEU A 640 -5.73 25.75 -35.70
C LEU A 640 -4.24 25.68 -36.06
N TYR A 641 -3.91 25.15 -37.22
CA TYR A 641 -2.55 25.03 -37.72
C TYR A 641 -1.89 26.40 -37.85
N ASN A 642 -2.57 27.36 -38.49
CA ASN A 642 -2.06 28.72 -38.66
C ASN A 642 -1.88 29.43 -37.32
N HIS A 643 -2.81 29.25 -36.38
CA HIS A 643 -2.70 29.86 -35.06
C HIS A 643 -1.53 29.28 -34.25
N VAL A 644 -1.35 27.96 -34.24
CA VAL A 644 -0.18 27.33 -33.61
C VAL A 644 1.11 27.80 -34.27
N LYS A 645 1.17 27.90 -35.61
CA LYS A 645 2.34 28.39 -36.33
C LYS A 645 2.71 29.83 -35.94
N GLN A 646 1.72 30.71 -35.74
CA GLN A 646 1.93 32.06 -35.21
C GLN A 646 2.49 32.03 -33.79
N LEU A 647 1.94 31.19 -32.90
CA LEU A 647 2.45 31.04 -31.53
C LEU A 647 3.90 30.50 -31.49
N LEU A 648 4.25 29.63 -32.44
CA LEU A 648 5.60 29.06 -32.56
C LEU A 648 6.62 30.03 -33.17
N SER A 649 6.19 31.06 -33.91
CA SER A 649 7.12 32.00 -34.56
C SER A 649 7.92 32.86 -33.57
N ASN A 650 7.40 33.09 -32.36
CA ASN A 650 8.15 33.71 -31.28
C ASN A 650 8.78 32.63 -30.41
N GLU A 651 10.11 32.45 -30.52
CA GLU A 651 10.84 31.39 -29.82
C GLU A 651 10.70 31.49 -28.28
N LEU A 652 10.47 32.69 -27.73
CA LEU A 652 10.47 32.95 -26.28
C LEU A 652 9.07 32.96 -25.64
N LEU A 653 8.00 32.98 -26.45
CA LEU A 653 6.63 33.10 -25.93
C LEU A 653 6.19 31.85 -25.15
N LEU A 654 6.33 30.67 -25.77
CA LEU A 654 5.88 29.38 -25.23
C LEU A 654 7.04 28.59 -24.64
N THR A 655 6.77 27.82 -23.59
CA THR A 655 7.73 26.81 -23.10
C THR A 655 7.83 25.63 -24.08
N GLN A 656 8.94 24.89 -24.05
CA GLN A 656 9.15 23.76 -24.95
C GLN A 656 8.05 22.70 -24.82
N MET A 657 7.60 22.41 -23.59
CA MET A 657 6.50 21.48 -23.37
C MET A 657 5.18 21.99 -23.96
N GLU A 658 4.88 23.29 -23.86
CA GLU A 658 3.68 23.90 -24.46
C GLU A 658 3.73 23.80 -25.99
N LYS A 659 4.89 24.14 -26.60
CA LYS A 659 5.09 24.01 -28.05
C LYS A 659 4.82 22.59 -28.52
N CYS A 660 5.46 21.61 -27.89
CA CYS A 660 5.33 20.22 -28.28
C CYS A 660 3.92 19.68 -28.01
N ALA A 661 3.25 20.12 -26.95
CA ALA A 661 1.86 19.73 -26.68
C ALA A 661 0.89 20.22 -27.77
N LEU A 662 1.07 21.45 -28.27
CA LEU A 662 0.30 21.94 -29.41
C LEU A 662 0.64 21.19 -30.70
N MET A 663 1.91 20.85 -30.91
CA MET A 663 2.31 20.00 -32.04
C MET A 663 1.68 18.60 -31.95
N GLU A 664 1.65 17.98 -30.76
CA GLU A 664 0.94 16.70 -30.53
C GLU A 664 -0.54 16.81 -30.88
N ALA A 665 -1.20 17.91 -30.52
CA ALA A 665 -2.60 18.15 -30.87
C ALA A 665 -2.80 18.23 -32.39
N LEU A 666 -1.91 18.93 -33.11
CA LEU A 666 -1.96 18.99 -34.57
C LEU A 666 -1.75 17.61 -35.22
N VAL A 667 -0.80 16.82 -34.71
CA VAL A 667 -0.57 15.44 -35.18
C VAL A 667 -1.82 14.59 -34.98
N LEU A 668 -2.49 14.70 -33.83
CA LEU A 668 -3.73 13.98 -33.55
C LEU A 668 -4.86 14.31 -34.52
N ILE A 669 -5.00 15.59 -34.91
CA ILE A 669 -5.99 15.99 -35.92
C ILE A 669 -5.58 15.45 -37.30
N SER A 670 -4.29 15.50 -37.64
CA SER A 670 -3.79 15.00 -38.94
C SER A 670 -4.07 13.51 -39.14
N ASN A 671 -4.11 12.71 -38.07
CA ASN A 671 -4.49 11.30 -38.15
C ASN A 671 -5.90 11.09 -38.77
N GLN A 672 -6.81 12.06 -38.66
CA GLN A 672 -8.14 11.99 -39.28
C GLN A 672 -8.17 12.36 -40.76
N PHE A 673 -7.06 12.77 -41.36
CA PHE A 673 -6.99 12.80 -42.82
C PHE A 673 -7.23 11.41 -43.42
N LYS A 674 -6.86 10.35 -42.68
CA LYS A 674 -6.94 8.95 -43.09
C LYS A 674 -6.32 8.72 -44.48
N ASP A 675 -5.25 9.48 -44.78
CA ASP A 675 -4.52 9.46 -46.04
C ASP A 675 -3.02 9.54 -45.71
N TYR A 676 -2.27 8.53 -46.17
CA TYR A 676 -0.86 8.39 -45.85
C TYR A 676 0.00 9.54 -46.40
N GLU A 677 -0.18 9.92 -47.67
CA GLU A 677 0.66 10.93 -48.33
C GLU A 677 0.38 12.32 -47.76
N ARG A 678 -0.90 12.63 -47.48
CA ARG A 678 -1.28 13.90 -46.86
C ARG A 678 -0.73 14.03 -45.44
N GLN A 679 -0.80 12.97 -44.64
CA GLN A 679 -0.21 12.97 -43.30
C GLN A 679 1.31 13.06 -43.35
N LYS A 680 1.94 12.33 -44.26
CA LYS A 680 3.40 12.36 -44.45
C LYS A 680 3.89 13.77 -44.76
N ALA A 681 3.32 14.42 -45.77
CA ALA A 681 3.70 15.77 -46.17
C ALA A 681 3.52 16.79 -45.02
N PHE A 682 2.43 16.65 -44.26
CA PHE A 682 2.19 17.50 -43.09
C PHE A 682 3.24 17.30 -41.99
N LEU A 683 3.58 16.05 -41.67
CA LEU A 683 4.59 15.75 -40.64
C LEU A 683 5.98 16.19 -41.07
N GLU A 684 6.33 16.09 -42.35
CA GLU A 684 7.58 16.60 -42.91
C GLU A 684 7.66 18.13 -42.76
N GLU A 685 6.60 18.87 -43.10
CA GLU A 685 6.56 20.33 -42.89
C GLU A 685 6.68 20.67 -41.40
N LEU A 686 5.94 19.97 -40.53
CA LEU A 686 5.93 20.21 -39.09
C LEU A 686 7.31 19.95 -38.45
N MET A 687 8.02 18.93 -38.93
CA MET A 687 9.33 18.50 -38.41
C MET A 687 10.52 19.20 -39.06
N ALA A 688 10.34 19.93 -40.17
CA ALA A 688 11.43 20.58 -40.90
C ALA A 688 12.31 21.50 -40.01
N PRO A 689 11.77 22.34 -39.11
CA PRO A 689 12.60 23.15 -38.21
C PRO A 689 13.45 22.31 -37.25
N VAL A 690 12.89 21.19 -36.75
CA VAL A 690 13.60 20.26 -35.86
C VAL A 690 14.69 19.52 -36.62
N ALA A 691 14.41 19.08 -37.85
CA ALA A 691 15.38 18.42 -38.71
C ALA A 691 16.58 19.33 -39.03
N GLY A 692 16.33 20.60 -39.37
CA GLY A 692 17.38 21.57 -39.66
C GLY A 692 18.32 21.81 -38.47
N LEU A 693 17.78 21.88 -37.26
CA LEU A 693 18.58 22.05 -36.04
C LEU A 693 19.30 20.75 -35.64
N TRP A 694 18.58 19.62 -35.63
CA TRP A 694 19.07 18.34 -35.14
C TRP A 694 20.14 17.72 -36.04
N LEU A 695 20.04 17.91 -37.35
CA LEU A 695 21.00 17.41 -38.34
C LEU A 695 22.13 18.41 -38.65
N SER A 696 22.19 19.53 -37.95
CA SER A 696 23.26 20.50 -38.13
C SER A 696 24.62 19.93 -37.72
N PRO A 697 25.73 20.29 -38.40
CA PRO A 697 27.06 19.80 -38.05
C PRO A 697 27.49 20.15 -36.62
N GLU A 698 27.06 21.31 -36.11
CA GLU A 698 27.29 21.72 -34.73
C GLU A 698 26.59 20.78 -33.75
N MET A 699 25.29 20.52 -33.95
CA MET A 699 24.52 19.62 -33.09
C MET A 699 25.07 18.19 -33.14
N GLN A 700 25.42 17.67 -34.33
CA GLN A 700 26.05 16.35 -34.46
C GLN A 700 27.31 16.21 -33.61
N ARG A 701 28.17 17.24 -33.58
CA ARG A 701 29.36 17.27 -32.72
C ARG A 701 28.97 17.29 -31.24
N VAL A 702 28.05 18.18 -30.85
CA VAL A 702 27.57 18.32 -29.46
C VAL A 702 26.96 17.01 -28.94
N LEU A 703 26.19 16.30 -29.76
CA LEU A 703 25.53 15.05 -29.35
C LEU A 703 26.48 13.85 -29.29
N SER A 704 27.63 13.91 -29.96
CA SER A 704 28.58 12.79 -30.06
C SER A 704 29.74 12.87 -29.05
N ASP A 705 30.14 14.07 -28.66
CA ASP A 705 31.28 14.32 -27.76
C ASP A 705 30.78 14.79 -26.37
N PRO A 706 31.00 14.00 -25.30
CA PRO A 706 30.60 14.38 -23.94
C PRO A 706 31.16 15.72 -23.47
N GLU A 707 32.37 16.10 -23.87
CA GLU A 707 32.98 17.36 -23.45
C GLU A 707 32.30 18.55 -24.13
N ALA A 708 32.06 18.44 -25.43
CA ALA A 708 31.30 19.44 -26.18
C ALA A 708 29.86 19.55 -25.66
N PHE A 709 29.24 18.44 -25.25
CA PHE A 709 27.91 18.43 -24.64
C PHE A 709 27.87 19.21 -23.31
N ILE A 710 28.82 18.93 -22.40
CA ILE A 710 28.92 19.61 -21.10
C ILE A 710 29.03 21.12 -21.30
N SER A 711 29.91 21.57 -22.21
CA SER A 711 30.12 22.99 -22.49
C SER A 711 28.90 23.64 -23.16
N TYR A 712 28.24 22.94 -24.09
CA TYR A 712 27.04 23.45 -24.77
C TYR A 712 25.84 23.64 -23.82
N VAL A 713 25.67 22.71 -22.88
CA VAL A 713 24.64 22.72 -21.82
C VAL A 713 25.01 23.67 -20.67
N GLY A 714 26.29 24.02 -20.54
CA GLY A 714 26.84 24.92 -19.52
C GLY A 714 26.94 24.27 -18.14
N ALA A 715 27.21 22.96 -18.08
CA ALA A 715 27.33 22.22 -16.81
C ALA A 715 28.73 22.34 -16.16
N ASP A 716 29.69 22.94 -16.87
CA ASP A 716 31.03 23.33 -16.43
C ASP A 716 31.10 24.76 -15.85
N ASN A 717 30.03 25.54 -15.99
CA ASN A 717 30.00 26.95 -15.57
C ASN A 717 29.90 27.14 -14.05
N LYS A 718 30.70 28.08 -13.50
CA LYS A 718 30.53 28.61 -12.13
C LYS A 718 29.59 29.81 -12.18
N ILE A 719 28.31 29.59 -11.90
CA ILE A 719 27.32 30.68 -11.89
C ILE A 719 27.40 31.40 -10.54
N ALA A 720 27.95 32.61 -10.53
CA ALA A 720 28.11 33.43 -9.33
C ALA A 720 26.88 34.31 -9.01
N ASP A 721 26.00 34.56 -9.99
CA ASP A 721 24.88 35.50 -9.84
C ASP A 721 23.61 35.00 -10.58
N PRO A 722 22.47 34.77 -9.90
CA PRO A 722 21.24 34.22 -10.50
C PRO A 722 20.49 35.19 -11.44
N VAL A 723 20.95 36.44 -11.58
CA VAL A 723 20.30 37.51 -12.34
C VAL A 723 20.84 37.65 -13.77
N LEU A 724 22.00 37.09 -14.09
CA LEU A 724 22.56 37.12 -15.46
C LEU A 724 21.86 36.11 -16.37
N GLU A 725 21.47 36.54 -17.57
CA GLU A 725 20.93 35.67 -18.63
C GLU A 725 21.88 34.51 -18.90
N ASP A 726 21.47 33.27 -18.57
CA ASP A 726 22.23 32.06 -18.86
C ASP A 726 22.07 31.69 -20.35
N PRO A 727 23.08 31.96 -21.22
CA PRO A 727 22.96 31.69 -22.66
C PRO A 727 22.83 30.19 -22.92
N SER A 728 23.43 29.37 -22.07
CA SER A 728 23.33 27.90 -22.07
C SER A 728 21.91 27.42 -21.78
N GLY A 729 21.08 28.23 -21.12
CA GLY A 729 19.65 27.96 -20.92
C GLY A 729 18.90 27.79 -22.24
N LEU A 730 19.18 28.65 -23.23
CA LEU A 730 18.57 28.56 -24.56
C LEU A 730 19.03 27.30 -25.30
N ASN A 731 20.31 26.95 -25.21
CA ASN A 731 20.89 25.73 -25.78
C ASN A 731 20.21 24.46 -25.24
N ARG A 732 20.07 24.34 -23.92
CA ARG A 732 19.34 23.23 -23.27
C ARG A 732 17.89 23.15 -23.73
N SER A 733 17.25 24.31 -23.88
CA SER A 733 15.86 24.41 -24.34
C SER A 733 15.71 23.94 -25.80
N ARG A 734 16.69 24.21 -26.66
CA ARG A 734 16.71 23.76 -28.06
C ARG A 734 16.86 22.25 -28.18
N ILE A 735 17.77 21.63 -27.41
CA ILE A 735 17.88 20.16 -27.35
C ILE A 735 16.56 19.55 -26.86
N SER A 736 16.01 20.10 -25.77
CA SER A 736 14.74 19.63 -25.21
C SER A 736 13.61 19.72 -26.23
N PHE A 737 13.52 20.83 -26.98
CA PHE A 737 12.51 21.02 -28.02
C PHE A 737 12.59 19.94 -29.11
N CYS A 738 13.79 19.62 -29.61
CA CYS A 738 13.97 18.56 -30.59
C CYS A 738 13.50 17.21 -30.05
N VAL A 739 13.96 16.82 -28.86
CA VAL A 739 13.62 15.53 -28.24
C VAL A 739 12.11 15.43 -27.96
N TYR A 740 11.50 16.45 -27.37
CA TYR A 740 10.05 16.46 -27.11
C TYR A 740 9.24 16.38 -28.41
N THR A 741 9.66 17.05 -29.48
CA THR A 741 8.94 17.03 -30.74
C THR A 741 9.02 15.66 -31.42
N ILE A 742 10.23 15.06 -31.46
CA ILE A 742 10.42 13.69 -31.95
C ILE A 742 9.52 12.72 -31.16
N LEU A 743 9.53 12.83 -29.83
CA LEU A 743 8.68 12.01 -28.97
C LEU A 743 7.19 12.21 -29.25
N GLY A 744 6.74 13.46 -29.34
CA GLY A 744 5.35 13.80 -29.61
C GLY A 744 4.86 13.22 -30.93
N VAL A 745 5.65 13.33 -32.00
CA VAL A 745 5.30 12.75 -33.31
C VAL A 745 5.27 11.23 -33.26
N VAL A 746 6.32 10.58 -32.73
CA VAL A 746 6.39 9.10 -32.64
C VAL A 746 5.25 8.53 -31.81
N LYS A 747 4.86 9.21 -30.73
CA LYS A 747 3.78 8.80 -29.82
C LYS A 747 2.39 8.95 -30.42
N ARG A 748 2.17 9.97 -31.26
CA ARG A 748 0.83 10.40 -31.71
C ARG A 748 0.50 10.05 -33.15
N ALA A 749 1.47 9.99 -34.06
CA ALA A 749 1.22 9.66 -35.46
C ALA A 749 0.78 8.20 -35.60
N ARG A 750 -0.41 7.97 -36.17
CA ARG A 750 -1.00 6.64 -36.28
C ARG A 750 -1.82 6.48 -37.56
N TRP A 751 -1.85 5.27 -38.10
CA TRP A 751 -2.81 4.87 -39.15
C TRP A 751 -4.22 4.65 -38.56
N PRO A 752 -5.27 4.60 -39.41
CA PRO A 752 -6.64 4.32 -38.97
C PRO A 752 -6.79 2.94 -38.32
N ALA A 753 -7.60 2.84 -37.26
CA ALA A 753 -7.84 1.57 -36.57
C ALA A 753 -8.64 0.56 -37.41
N ALA A 754 -9.54 1.04 -38.27
CA ALA A 754 -10.30 0.19 -39.18
C ALA A 754 -9.43 -0.22 -40.38
N THR A 755 -9.29 -1.53 -40.62
CA THR A 755 -8.42 -2.07 -41.67
C THR A 755 -8.82 -1.60 -43.08
N GLU A 756 -10.12 -1.45 -43.34
CA GLU A 756 -10.61 -0.95 -44.63
C GLU A 756 -10.26 0.52 -44.87
N GLU A 757 -10.34 1.35 -43.84
CA GLU A 757 -9.89 2.75 -43.91
C GLU A 757 -8.37 2.84 -44.10
N ALA A 758 -7.60 1.97 -43.42
CA ALA A 758 -6.15 1.91 -43.58
C ALA A 758 -5.74 1.46 -44.99
N LYS A 759 -6.47 0.54 -45.62
CA LYS A 759 -6.26 0.14 -47.02
C LYS A 759 -6.59 1.29 -47.98
N ALA A 760 -7.76 1.91 -47.81
CA ALA A 760 -8.20 3.03 -48.65
C ALA A 760 -7.22 4.23 -48.58
N GLY A 761 -6.70 4.52 -47.38
CA GLY A 761 -5.73 5.58 -47.14
C GLY A 761 -4.28 5.25 -47.50
N GLY A 762 -4.00 4.06 -48.04
CA GLY A 762 -2.65 3.66 -48.45
C GLY A 762 -1.67 3.35 -47.31
N PHE A 763 -2.15 2.99 -46.12
CA PHE A 763 -1.30 2.61 -44.98
C PHE A 763 -0.94 1.12 -44.96
N PHE A 764 -1.76 0.28 -45.60
CA PHE A 764 -1.60 -1.17 -45.61
C PHE A 764 -0.58 -1.63 -46.65
N LEU A 765 0.41 -2.43 -46.23
CA LEU A 765 1.48 -2.94 -47.08
C LEU A 765 1.31 -4.43 -47.47
N GLY A 766 0.63 -5.22 -46.64
CA GLY A 766 0.50 -6.67 -46.85
C GLY A 766 0.30 -7.42 -45.55
N TYR A 767 0.57 -8.73 -45.55
CA TYR A 767 0.55 -9.58 -44.36
C TYR A 767 1.93 -10.20 -44.13
N LEU A 768 2.33 -10.32 -42.87
CA LEU A 768 3.48 -11.13 -42.47
C LEU A 768 3.19 -12.62 -42.70
N PRO A 769 4.22 -13.49 -42.76
CA PRO A 769 4.03 -14.95 -42.85
C PRO A 769 3.18 -15.53 -41.70
N SER A 770 3.17 -14.84 -40.55
CA SER A 770 2.33 -15.14 -39.39
C SER A 770 0.84 -14.78 -39.55
N GLY A 771 0.45 -14.12 -40.65
CA GLY A 771 -0.92 -13.66 -40.90
C GLY A 771 -1.25 -12.27 -40.31
N THR A 772 -0.28 -11.60 -39.68
CA THR A 772 -0.45 -10.27 -39.07
C THR A 772 -0.43 -9.18 -40.15
N PRO A 773 -1.37 -8.23 -40.18
CA PRO A 773 -1.36 -7.13 -41.15
C PRO A 773 -0.17 -6.20 -40.94
N MET A 774 0.47 -5.80 -42.04
CA MET A 774 1.59 -4.86 -42.07
C MET A 774 1.10 -3.47 -42.43
N PHE A 775 1.52 -2.48 -41.64
CA PHE A 775 1.21 -1.08 -41.86
C PHE A 775 2.50 -0.25 -41.93
N ARG A 776 2.44 0.87 -42.66
CA ARG A 776 3.49 1.89 -42.65
C ARG A 776 3.03 3.13 -41.89
N ASN A 777 3.94 3.75 -41.14
CA ASN A 777 3.67 5.00 -40.44
C ASN A 777 4.13 6.20 -41.27
N PRO A 778 3.30 7.26 -41.41
CA PRO A 778 3.72 8.50 -42.10
C PRO A 778 4.95 9.17 -41.47
N CYS A 779 5.23 8.97 -40.19
CA CYS A 779 6.38 9.58 -39.53
C CYS A 779 7.70 8.83 -39.75
N THR A 780 7.68 7.59 -40.26
CA THR A 780 8.85 6.69 -40.29
C THR A 780 10.05 7.36 -40.97
N GLU A 781 9.89 7.85 -42.20
CA GLU A 781 11.00 8.38 -43.00
C GLU A 781 11.71 9.54 -42.28
N GLN A 782 10.92 10.44 -41.68
CA GLN A 782 11.45 11.61 -41.00
C GLN A 782 12.10 11.26 -39.67
N VAL A 783 11.54 10.32 -38.90
CA VAL A 783 12.08 9.91 -37.60
C VAL A 783 13.38 9.12 -37.79
N LEU A 784 13.45 8.22 -38.77
CA LEU A 784 14.65 7.44 -39.05
C LEU A 784 15.85 8.33 -39.44
N LYS A 785 15.62 9.46 -40.15
CA LYS A 785 16.67 10.46 -40.43
C LYS A 785 17.28 11.06 -39.15
N LEU A 786 16.52 11.15 -38.07
CA LEU A 786 16.95 11.76 -36.79
C LEU A 786 17.52 10.72 -35.81
N PHE A 787 17.40 9.44 -36.13
CA PHE A 787 17.64 8.32 -35.22
C PHE A 787 19.12 8.20 -34.80
N ASP A 788 20.06 8.37 -35.72
CA ASP A 788 21.50 8.24 -35.43
C ASP A 788 21.96 9.25 -34.37
N ASN A 789 21.50 10.50 -34.49
CA ASN A 789 21.80 11.56 -33.55
C ASN A 789 21.11 11.35 -32.19
N LEU A 790 19.94 10.70 -32.16
CA LEU A 790 19.29 10.28 -30.92
C LEU A 790 20.12 9.21 -30.19
N LEU A 791 20.62 8.21 -30.92
CA LEU A 791 21.52 7.20 -30.35
C LEU A 791 22.85 7.81 -29.88
N ALA A 792 23.38 8.79 -30.62
CA ALA A 792 24.56 9.55 -30.20
C ALA A 792 24.30 10.28 -28.87
N LEU A 793 23.17 10.99 -28.73
CA LEU A 793 22.79 11.64 -27.49
C LEU A 793 22.66 10.64 -26.33
N ILE A 794 22.00 9.50 -26.53
CA ILE A 794 21.83 8.46 -25.49
C ILE A 794 23.20 7.93 -25.05
N ARG A 795 24.10 7.62 -26.00
CA ARG A 795 25.45 7.17 -25.71
C ARG A 795 26.23 8.22 -24.90
N THR A 796 26.17 9.48 -25.32
CA THR A 796 26.82 10.59 -24.62
C THR A 796 26.28 10.75 -23.21
N HIS A 797 24.95 10.72 -23.04
CA HIS A 797 24.31 10.84 -21.74
C HIS A 797 24.68 9.68 -20.79
N ASN A 798 24.70 8.44 -21.29
CA ASN A 798 25.16 7.29 -20.50
C ASN A 798 26.64 7.42 -20.08
N ASN A 799 27.49 8.01 -20.93
CA ASN A 799 28.89 8.27 -20.62
C ASN A 799 29.08 9.40 -19.59
N LEU A 800 28.13 10.32 -19.44
CA LEU A 800 28.21 11.37 -18.41
C LEU A 800 28.25 10.80 -16.98
N TYR A 801 27.71 9.60 -16.77
CA TYR A 801 27.75 8.91 -15.48
C TYR A 801 29.12 8.29 -15.15
N MET A 802 30.09 8.31 -16.07
CA MET A 802 31.46 7.89 -15.74
C MET A 802 32.07 8.85 -14.71
N PRO A 803 32.77 8.34 -13.67
CA PRO A 803 33.37 9.19 -12.64
C PRO A 803 34.27 10.30 -13.19
N GLU A 804 35.01 10.01 -14.27
CA GLU A 804 35.87 10.96 -14.97
C GLU A 804 35.08 12.13 -15.61
N MET A 805 33.87 11.88 -16.09
CA MET A 805 33.00 12.90 -16.71
C MET A 805 32.20 13.66 -15.65
N VAL A 806 31.75 12.98 -14.59
CA VAL A 806 31.12 13.64 -13.42
C VAL A 806 32.08 14.64 -12.78
N ALA A 807 33.37 14.29 -12.68
CA ALA A 807 34.40 15.18 -12.13
C ALA A 807 34.67 16.44 -12.97
N ARG A 808 34.20 16.47 -14.23
CA ARG A 808 34.30 17.65 -15.11
C ARG A 808 33.12 18.61 -14.97
N LEU A 809 32.06 18.22 -14.27
CA LEU A 809 30.99 19.14 -13.91
C LEU A 809 31.54 20.22 -12.97
N GLY A 810 31.13 21.47 -13.16
CA GLY A 810 31.55 22.56 -12.29
C GLY A 810 31.05 22.35 -10.86
N ASP A 811 31.71 22.94 -9.86
CA ASP A 811 31.38 22.78 -8.43
C ASP A 811 29.88 23.02 -8.13
N THR A 812 29.26 23.98 -8.83
CA THR A 812 27.83 24.31 -8.72
C THR A 812 26.91 23.18 -9.18
N PHE A 813 27.35 22.35 -10.11
CA PHE A 813 26.59 21.29 -10.77
C PHE A 813 27.11 19.88 -10.47
N ALA A 814 27.99 19.71 -9.50
CA ALA A 814 28.55 18.40 -9.13
C ALA A 814 27.45 17.34 -8.82
N LYS A 815 26.30 17.78 -8.30
CA LYS A 815 25.13 16.93 -7.99
C LYS A 815 24.03 16.97 -9.07
N ALA A 816 24.33 17.47 -10.28
CA ALA A 816 23.32 17.66 -11.33
C ALA A 816 22.74 16.34 -11.88
N LEU A 817 23.44 15.22 -11.71
CA LEU A 817 22.97 13.90 -12.13
C LEU A 817 22.26 13.13 -11.01
N ASP A 818 22.34 13.61 -9.76
CA ASP A 818 21.70 13.01 -8.58
C ASP A 818 20.17 13.05 -8.68
N MET A 819 19.51 12.21 -7.88
CA MET A 819 18.06 12.15 -7.82
C MET A 819 17.46 13.42 -7.18
N LEU A 820 16.33 13.89 -7.70
CA LEU A 820 15.62 15.04 -7.16
C LEU A 820 15.07 14.73 -5.76
N GLU A 821 15.04 15.73 -4.87
CA GLU A 821 14.56 15.55 -3.49
C GLU A 821 13.09 15.11 -3.44
N VAL A 822 12.26 15.63 -4.36
CA VAL A 822 10.86 15.23 -4.53
C VAL A 822 10.74 13.74 -4.87
N GLU A 823 11.64 13.22 -5.71
CA GLU A 823 11.68 11.80 -6.09
C GLU A 823 12.16 10.93 -4.89
N LYS A 824 13.10 11.43 -4.07
CA LYS A 824 13.54 10.74 -2.84
C LYS A 824 12.38 10.56 -1.87
N ASN A 825 11.68 11.65 -1.57
CA ASN A 825 10.53 11.62 -0.65
C ASN A 825 9.43 10.70 -1.17
N ALA A 826 9.15 10.71 -2.47
CA ALA A 826 8.16 9.83 -3.09
C ALA A 826 8.55 8.34 -2.94
N ILE A 827 9.82 7.99 -3.13
CA ILE A 827 10.29 6.60 -3.01
C ILE A 827 10.29 6.13 -1.55
N LEU A 828 10.62 7.02 -0.61
CA LEU A 828 10.59 6.73 0.83
C LEU A 828 9.16 6.68 1.40
N GLY A 829 8.14 7.06 0.62
CA GLY A 829 6.75 7.15 1.07
C GLY A 829 6.52 8.34 2.02
N LEU A 830 7.43 9.32 2.05
CA LEU A 830 7.29 10.51 2.85
C LEU A 830 6.31 11.48 2.16
N PRO A 831 5.38 12.10 2.91
CA PRO A 831 4.51 13.13 2.38
C PRO A 831 5.29 14.26 1.72
N GLN A 832 4.78 14.76 0.59
CA GLN A 832 5.39 15.88 -0.11
C GLN A 832 5.11 17.19 0.63
N PRO A 833 6.08 18.12 0.68
CA PRO A 833 5.90 19.39 1.40
C PRO A 833 4.77 20.21 0.78
N LEU A 834 3.94 20.80 1.63
CA LEU A 834 2.87 21.70 1.23
C LEU A 834 3.47 23.02 0.73
N LEU A 835 3.57 23.17 -0.59
CA LEU A 835 4.10 24.38 -1.23
C LEU A 835 2.95 25.30 -1.66
N GLU A 836 2.99 26.56 -1.25
CA GLU A 836 2.15 27.59 -1.83
C GLU A 836 2.54 27.82 -3.30
N LEU A 837 1.68 27.35 -4.22
CA LEU A 837 1.94 27.32 -5.66
C LEU A 837 2.11 28.72 -6.30
N TYR A 838 1.68 29.77 -5.59
CA TYR A 838 1.68 31.14 -6.07
C TYR A 838 3.03 31.86 -5.86
N ASP A 839 3.62 31.75 -4.67
CA ASP A 839 4.90 32.41 -4.32
C ASP A 839 6.15 31.54 -4.64
N SER A 840 5.99 30.25 -4.94
CA SER A 840 7.13 29.38 -5.25
C SER A 840 7.60 29.53 -6.69
N PRO A 841 8.90 29.84 -6.95
CA PRO A 841 9.47 29.70 -8.27
C PRO A 841 9.39 28.23 -8.72
N VAL A 842 9.32 28.00 -10.03
CA VAL A 842 9.20 26.65 -10.64
C VAL A 842 10.37 25.74 -10.26
N TYR A 843 11.55 26.31 -10.10
CA TYR A 843 12.74 25.67 -9.53
C TYR A 843 13.29 26.60 -8.46
N LYS A 844 13.59 26.06 -7.28
CA LYS A 844 14.15 26.83 -6.16
C LYS A 844 15.60 27.20 -6.41
N THR A 845 16.34 26.34 -7.13
CA THR A 845 17.77 26.53 -7.42
C THR A 845 18.10 26.26 -8.89
N VAL A 846 19.24 26.79 -9.35
CA VAL A 846 19.76 26.52 -10.70
C VAL A 846 20.19 25.05 -10.83
N LEU A 847 20.67 24.44 -9.74
CA LEU A 847 20.98 23.01 -9.66
C LEU A 847 19.74 22.15 -9.91
N GLU A 848 18.63 22.43 -9.22
CA GLU A 848 17.37 21.69 -9.37
C GLU A 848 16.83 21.78 -10.82
N ARG A 849 17.00 22.94 -11.46
CA ARG A 849 16.66 23.11 -12.88
C ARG A 849 17.51 22.22 -13.78
N MET A 850 18.81 22.11 -13.50
CA MET A 850 19.73 21.25 -14.26
C MET A 850 19.43 19.77 -14.02
N GLN A 851 19.16 19.36 -12.78
CA GLN A 851 18.71 18.00 -12.44
C GLN A 851 17.41 17.65 -13.18
N GLY A 852 16.43 18.55 -13.17
CA GLY A 852 15.18 18.37 -13.93
C GLY A 852 15.40 18.23 -15.44
N PHE A 853 16.34 19.00 -16.01
CA PHE A 853 16.72 18.90 -17.42
C PHE A 853 17.33 17.53 -17.75
N PHE A 854 18.38 17.09 -17.03
CA PHE A 854 19.00 15.79 -17.26
C PHE A 854 18.02 14.65 -17.07
N CYS A 855 17.21 14.72 -16.00
CA CYS A 855 16.19 13.73 -15.70
C CYS A 855 15.21 13.56 -16.85
N THR A 856 14.59 14.67 -17.26
CA THR A 856 13.56 14.66 -18.29
C THR A 856 14.15 14.32 -19.67
N LEU A 857 15.37 14.78 -19.97
CA LEU A 857 16.05 14.46 -21.22
C LEU A 857 16.33 12.95 -21.34
N TYR A 858 16.88 12.35 -20.27
CA TYR A 858 17.18 10.92 -20.23
C TYR A 858 15.92 10.09 -20.48
N ASP A 859 14.86 10.34 -19.69
CA ASP A 859 13.63 9.58 -19.77
C ASP A 859 12.95 9.73 -21.14
N ASN A 860 12.93 10.93 -21.72
CA ASN A 860 12.31 11.15 -23.03
C ASN A 860 13.06 10.47 -24.18
N CYS A 861 14.39 10.42 -24.14
CA CYS A 861 15.16 9.67 -25.13
C CYS A 861 14.77 8.18 -25.15
N PHE A 862 14.62 7.58 -23.97
CA PHE A 862 14.16 6.19 -23.85
C PHE A 862 12.66 6.03 -24.17
N HIS A 863 11.81 7.03 -23.88
CA HIS A 863 10.44 7.03 -24.37
C HIS A 863 10.36 7.03 -25.91
N ILE A 864 11.24 7.76 -26.60
CA ILE A 864 11.27 7.72 -28.07
C ILE A 864 11.59 6.30 -28.55
N LEU A 865 12.64 5.67 -28.02
CA LEU A 865 13.01 4.30 -28.39
C LEU A 865 11.91 3.30 -28.04
N GLY A 866 11.26 3.44 -26.88
CA GLY A 866 10.17 2.57 -26.44
C GLY A 866 8.92 2.68 -27.30
N ASN A 867 8.61 3.89 -27.81
CA ASN A 867 7.47 4.11 -28.70
C ASN A 867 7.82 3.85 -30.19
N ALA A 868 9.10 3.82 -30.57
CA ALA A 868 9.53 3.60 -31.95
C ALA A 868 9.07 2.23 -32.49
N GLY A 869 9.22 1.17 -31.70
CA GLY A 869 8.77 -0.19 -32.04
C GLY A 869 7.27 -0.28 -32.36
N PRO A 870 6.35 0.05 -31.42
CA PRO A 870 4.91 -0.01 -31.69
C PRO A 870 4.43 1.01 -32.73
N SER A 871 5.13 2.14 -32.91
CA SER A 871 4.74 3.19 -33.86
C SER A 871 5.12 2.88 -35.30
N MET A 872 6.35 2.40 -35.55
CA MET A 872 6.88 2.16 -36.91
C MET A 872 6.96 0.68 -37.28
N GLN A 873 6.76 -0.24 -36.33
CA GLN A 873 6.75 -1.68 -36.54
C GLN A 873 7.96 -2.18 -37.36
N GLN A 874 7.71 -2.82 -38.51
CA GLN A 874 8.75 -3.49 -39.29
C GLN A 874 9.83 -2.51 -39.75
N ASP A 875 9.46 -1.30 -40.16
CA ASP A 875 10.42 -0.29 -40.65
C ASP A 875 11.49 0.05 -39.61
N PHE A 876 11.14 -0.02 -38.31
CA PHE A 876 12.10 0.15 -37.22
C PHE A 876 12.87 -1.14 -36.94
N TYR A 877 12.19 -2.28 -36.84
CA TYR A 877 12.85 -3.56 -36.52
C TYR A 877 13.78 -4.07 -37.64
N THR A 878 13.66 -3.57 -38.87
CA THR A 878 14.55 -3.89 -40.00
C THR A 878 15.73 -2.93 -40.18
N VAL A 879 15.92 -1.95 -39.28
CA VAL A 879 17.09 -1.06 -39.33
C VAL A 879 18.39 -1.88 -39.26
N GLU A 880 19.31 -1.61 -40.18
CA GLU A 880 20.55 -2.38 -40.31
C GLU A 880 21.39 -2.32 -39.02
N GLY A 881 21.68 -3.49 -38.45
CA GLY A 881 22.50 -3.60 -37.24
C GLY A 881 21.85 -3.02 -35.98
N LEU A 882 20.52 -2.87 -35.93
CA LEU A 882 19.80 -2.25 -34.81
C LEU A 882 20.22 -2.81 -33.43
N ALA A 883 20.36 -4.13 -33.29
CA ALA A 883 20.78 -4.75 -32.03
C ALA A 883 22.14 -4.22 -31.55
N THR A 884 23.12 -4.17 -32.45
CA THR A 884 24.47 -3.66 -32.18
C THR A 884 24.46 -2.16 -31.88
N GLN A 885 23.63 -1.39 -32.60
CA GLN A 885 23.47 0.04 -32.36
C GLN A 885 22.87 0.32 -30.98
N LEU A 886 21.84 -0.44 -30.56
CA LEU A 886 21.25 -0.31 -29.23
C LEU A 886 22.24 -0.75 -28.14
N LEU A 887 22.97 -1.85 -28.32
CA LEU A 887 24.00 -2.31 -27.37
C LEU A 887 25.12 -1.28 -27.19
N SER A 888 25.60 -0.67 -28.27
CA SER A 888 26.67 0.33 -28.25
C SER A 888 26.21 1.75 -27.86
N SER A 889 24.91 1.96 -27.65
CA SER A 889 24.34 3.28 -27.30
C SER A 889 23.57 3.21 -25.97
N ALA A 890 22.42 2.54 -25.98
CA ALA A 890 21.50 2.46 -24.85
C ALA A 890 22.05 1.64 -23.68
N PHE A 891 22.75 0.54 -23.98
CA PHE A 891 23.35 -0.35 -22.97
C PHE A 891 24.85 -0.11 -22.77
N ASN A 892 25.36 1.03 -23.26
CA ASN A 892 26.71 1.44 -22.98
C ASN A 892 26.85 1.86 -21.51
N ASN A 893 27.93 1.44 -20.85
CA ASN A 893 28.29 1.84 -19.50
C ASN A 893 27.22 1.60 -18.39
N LEU A 894 26.47 0.50 -18.44
CA LEU A 894 25.44 0.18 -17.42
C LEU A 894 25.98 0.16 -15.98
N ASN A 895 27.26 -0.17 -15.79
CA ASN A 895 27.93 -0.23 -14.48
C ASN A 895 27.81 1.07 -13.68
N ASN A 896 27.89 2.23 -14.33
CA ASN A 896 27.83 3.53 -13.65
C ASN A 896 26.42 4.14 -13.62
N ILE A 897 25.47 3.60 -14.38
CA ILE A 897 24.09 4.10 -14.37
C ILE A 897 23.44 3.75 -13.03
N PRO A 898 22.84 4.70 -12.29
CA PRO A 898 22.23 4.43 -10.99
C PRO A 898 20.86 3.74 -11.10
N ASP A 899 20.40 3.15 -10.00
CA ASP A 899 19.17 2.32 -9.97
C ASP A 899 17.91 3.14 -10.35
N TYR A 900 17.84 4.42 -9.96
CA TYR A 900 16.73 5.32 -10.30
C TYR A 900 16.67 5.71 -11.79
N ARG A 901 17.73 5.50 -12.58
CA ARG A 901 17.75 5.68 -14.04
C ARG A 901 17.57 4.37 -14.79
N LEU A 902 18.17 3.30 -14.27
CA LEU A 902 18.05 1.97 -14.85
C LEU A 902 16.60 1.46 -14.81
N ARG A 903 15.87 1.70 -13.72
CA ARG A 903 14.45 1.29 -13.63
C ARG A 903 13.58 1.94 -14.73
N PRO A 904 13.53 3.28 -14.90
CA PRO A 904 12.80 3.91 -16.01
C PRO A 904 13.24 3.39 -17.38
N MET A 905 14.54 3.21 -17.62
CA MET A 905 15.06 2.64 -18.88
C MET A 905 14.46 1.25 -19.17
N LEU A 906 14.40 0.36 -18.18
CA LEU A 906 13.80 -0.97 -18.36
C LEU A 906 12.28 -0.87 -18.63
N ARG A 907 11.57 -0.05 -17.85
CA ARG A 907 10.11 0.09 -17.89
C ARG A 907 9.62 0.73 -19.19
N VAL A 908 10.29 1.79 -19.62
CA VAL A 908 9.83 2.69 -20.69
C VAL A 908 10.38 2.30 -22.05
N PHE A 909 11.59 1.72 -22.10
CA PHE A 909 12.22 1.33 -23.36
C PHE A 909 12.22 -0.18 -23.57
N VAL A 910 12.89 -0.95 -22.69
CA VAL A 910 13.13 -2.38 -22.93
C VAL A 910 11.81 -3.16 -22.97
N LYS A 911 10.92 -2.93 -22.00
CA LYS A 911 9.65 -3.65 -21.91
C LYS A 911 8.73 -3.40 -23.13
N PRO A 912 8.45 -2.15 -23.56
CA PRO A 912 7.68 -1.90 -24.78
C PRO A 912 8.35 -2.39 -26.07
N LEU A 913 9.68 -2.28 -26.18
CA LEU A 913 10.44 -2.77 -27.33
C LEU A 913 10.24 -4.28 -27.52
N VAL A 914 10.33 -5.05 -26.44
CA VAL A 914 10.17 -6.51 -26.45
C VAL A 914 8.72 -6.90 -26.71
N LEU A 915 7.77 -6.28 -26.00
CA LEU A 915 6.34 -6.58 -26.13
C LEU A 915 5.77 -6.29 -27.54
N SER A 916 6.32 -5.29 -28.21
CA SER A 916 5.85 -4.87 -29.54
C SER A 916 6.60 -5.54 -30.69
N CYS A 917 7.61 -6.37 -30.39
CA CYS A 917 8.46 -6.99 -31.40
C CYS A 917 7.75 -8.21 -32.04
N PRO A 918 7.66 -8.27 -33.38
CA PRO A 918 7.17 -9.46 -34.07
C PRO A 918 8.06 -10.68 -33.86
N SER A 919 7.47 -11.87 -33.90
CA SER A 919 8.15 -13.14 -33.64
C SER A 919 9.34 -13.43 -34.56
N GLU A 920 9.28 -12.90 -35.77
CA GLU A 920 10.25 -13.05 -36.84
C GLU A 920 11.60 -12.38 -36.49
N TYR A 921 11.60 -11.39 -35.60
CA TYR A 921 12.79 -10.62 -35.21
C TYR A 921 13.32 -10.99 -33.82
N TYR A 922 12.74 -11.99 -33.15
CA TYR A 922 13.19 -12.41 -31.82
C TYR A 922 14.65 -12.90 -31.82
N GLU A 923 15.00 -13.79 -32.75
CA GLU A 923 16.34 -14.37 -32.81
C GLU A 923 17.40 -13.35 -33.27
N THR A 924 17.03 -12.39 -34.14
CA THR A 924 17.96 -11.44 -34.75
C THR A 924 18.21 -10.18 -33.91
N LEU A 925 17.21 -9.73 -33.14
CA LEU A 925 17.28 -8.50 -32.35
C LEU A 925 17.15 -8.74 -30.85
N VAL A 926 16.07 -9.39 -30.42
CA VAL A 926 15.67 -9.42 -29.02
C VAL A 926 16.57 -10.33 -28.18
N CYS A 927 16.87 -11.54 -28.65
CA CYS A 927 17.71 -12.49 -27.93
C CYS A 927 19.16 -11.99 -27.75
N PRO A 928 19.85 -11.47 -28.80
CA PRO A 928 21.19 -10.88 -28.65
C PRO A 928 21.27 -9.71 -27.67
N MET A 929 20.18 -8.96 -27.50
CA MET A 929 20.10 -7.82 -26.59
C MET A 929 19.76 -8.25 -25.15
N LEU A 930 18.75 -9.12 -24.97
CA LEU A 930 18.26 -9.53 -23.66
C LEU A 930 19.25 -10.44 -22.92
N GLY A 931 20.03 -11.25 -23.62
CA GLY A 931 21.01 -12.14 -23.00
C GLY A 931 22.01 -11.41 -22.11
N PRO A 932 22.85 -10.51 -22.67
CA PRO A 932 23.79 -9.71 -21.90
C PRO A 932 23.11 -8.85 -20.82
N LEU A 933 21.92 -8.32 -21.12
CA LEU A 933 21.16 -7.50 -20.19
C LEU A 933 20.72 -8.28 -18.95
N PHE A 934 20.12 -9.46 -19.11
CA PHE A 934 19.69 -10.27 -17.96
C PHE A 934 20.88 -10.77 -17.14
N THR A 935 21.99 -11.14 -17.78
CA THR A 935 23.23 -11.49 -17.08
C THR A 935 23.74 -10.33 -16.24
N TYR A 936 23.76 -9.12 -16.80
CA TYR A 936 24.15 -7.92 -16.08
C TYR A 936 23.21 -7.61 -14.89
N LEU A 937 21.90 -7.63 -15.13
CA LEU A 937 20.88 -7.35 -14.10
C LEU A 937 20.96 -8.35 -12.95
N HIS A 938 21.19 -9.64 -13.26
CA HIS A 938 21.43 -10.67 -12.26
C HIS A 938 22.63 -10.34 -11.37
N MET A 939 23.77 -10.02 -11.97
CA MET A 939 25.01 -9.72 -11.25
C MET A 939 24.85 -8.50 -10.35
N ARG A 940 24.29 -7.40 -10.90
CA ARG A 940 24.03 -6.16 -10.17
C ARG A 940 23.10 -6.38 -8.99
N LEU A 941 21.95 -7.03 -9.21
CA LEU A 941 20.98 -7.30 -8.14
C LEU A 941 21.56 -8.23 -7.08
N SER A 942 22.27 -9.28 -7.46
CA SER A 942 22.88 -10.21 -6.51
C SER A 942 23.90 -9.52 -5.62
N GLN A 943 24.76 -8.66 -6.19
CA GLN A 943 25.73 -7.87 -5.42
C GLN A 943 25.03 -6.90 -4.46
N LYS A 944 24.02 -6.16 -4.94
CA LYS A 944 23.26 -5.20 -4.12
C LYS A 944 22.52 -5.89 -2.97
N TRP A 945 21.84 -7.02 -3.25
CA TRP A 945 21.15 -7.80 -2.23
C TRP A 945 22.11 -8.46 -1.24
N GLN A 946 23.31 -8.84 -1.67
CA GLN A 946 24.35 -9.32 -0.75
C GLN A 946 24.75 -8.23 0.25
N VAL A 947 24.96 -6.99 -0.21
CA VAL A 947 25.27 -5.85 0.67
C VAL A 947 24.12 -5.61 1.67
N ILE A 948 22.87 -5.53 1.19
CA ILE A 948 21.69 -5.33 2.05
C ILE A 948 21.57 -6.46 3.10
N ASN A 949 21.79 -7.71 2.69
CA ASN A 949 21.69 -8.85 3.59
C ASN A 949 22.82 -8.91 4.63
N GLN A 950 24.04 -8.46 4.28
CA GLN A 950 25.17 -8.40 5.21
C GLN A 950 24.97 -7.33 6.30
N ARG A 951 24.43 -6.16 5.93
CA ARG A 951 24.16 -5.07 6.89
C ARG A 951 23.13 -5.44 7.95
N SER A 952 22.10 -6.20 7.57
CA SER A 952 21.12 -6.75 8.51
C SER A 952 21.72 -7.68 9.59
N MET A 953 22.98 -8.10 9.46
CA MET A 953 23.67 -8.99 10.41
C MET A 953 24.73 -8.28 11.27
N LEU A 954 25.13 -7.06 10.90
CA LEU A 954 26.16 -6.28 11.56
C LEU A 954 25.54 -4.96 12.05
N CYS A 955 25.20 -4.88 13.34
CA CYS A 955 24.99 -3.58 13.98
C CYS A 955 26.39 -2.99 14.26
N GLU A 956 26.91 -2.16 13.36
CA GLU A 956 28.04 -1.29 13.70
C GLU A 956 27.64 0.18 13.58
N ASP A 957 27.75 0.86 14.71
CA ASP A 957 27.83 2.31 14.86
C ASP A 957 29.06 2.81 14.09
N ASP A 958 28.86 3.82 13.24
CA ASP A 958 29.81 4.88 12.84
C ASP A 958 29.69 5.22 11.34
N ALA A 959 28.83 6.18 11.01
CA ALA A 959 28.98 7.01 9.83
C ALA A 959 28.53 8.44 10.12
N ALA A 960 29.47 9.38 9.97
CA ALA A 960 29.32 10.81 10.16
C ALA A 960 28.64 11.48 8.96
N ASP A 961 27.39 11.10 8.68
CA ASP A 961 26.47 11.84 7.81
C ASP A 961 25.26 12.27 8.64
N ASP A 962 24.66 13.43 8.35
CA ASP A 962 23.58 14.01 9.17
C ASP A 962 22.22 13.25 9.08
N ASN A 963 22.13 12.13 8.34
CA ASN A 963 20.96 11.22 8.37
C ASN A 963 21.23 9.87 7.63
N PRO A 964 22.11 8.99 8.15
CA PRO A 964 22.56 7.79 7.42
C PRO A 964 21.43 6.78 7.20
N GLU A 965 20.44 6.75 8.11
CA GLU A 965 19.29 5.84 8.06
C GLU A 965 18.37 6.11 6.85
N SER A 966 18.14 7.38 6.52
CA SER A 966 17.27 7.75 5.39
C SER A 966 17.91 7.43 4.04
N GLN A 967 19.23 7.60 3.92
CA GLN A 967 19.98 7.29 2.70
C GLN A 967 20.10 5.78 2.48
N GLU A 968 20.35 5.02 3.55
CA GLU A 968 20.35 3.57 3.47
C GLU A 968 18.99 3.00 3.07
N MET A 969 17.91 3.49 3.70
CA MET A 969 16.55 3.08 3.35
C MET A 969 16.21 3.41 1.90
N LEU A 970 16.68 4.56 1.40
CA LEU A 970 16.49 4.95 0.00
C LEU A 970 17.16 3.97 -0.97
N GLU A 971 18.42 3.62 -0.71
CA GLU A 971 19.16 2.66 -1.53
C GLU A 971 18.50 1.28 -1.52
N GLU A 972 18.09 0.79 -0.34
CA GLU A 972 17.36 -0.48 -0.23
C GLU A 972 16.05 -0.44 -1.03
N GLN A 973 15.28 0.63 -0.91
CA GLN A 973 14.01 0.76 -1.60
C GLN A 973 14.17 0.87 -3.12
N LEU A 974 15.22 1.56 -3.60
CA LEU A 974 15.58 1.60 -5.01
C LEU A 974 15.92 0.19 -5.55
N VAL A 975 16.68 -0.60 -4.79
CA VAL A 975 17.02 -1.99 -5.17
C VAL A 975 15.77 -2.86 -5.20
N ARG A 976 14.83 -2.71 -4.25
CA ARG A 976 13.54 -3.41 -4.27
C ARG A 976 12.72 -3.04 -5.51
N LEU A 977 12.59 -1.75 -5.82
CA LEU A 977 11.85 -1.28 -7.00
C LEU A 977 12.48 -1.77 -8.31
N LEU A 978 13.81 -1.73 -8.41
CA LEU A 978 14.53 -2.28 -9.55
C LEU A 978 14.33 -3.79 -9.66
N THR A 979 14.40 -4.52 -8.55
CA THR A 979 14.14 -5.97 -8.50
C THR A 979 12.75 -6.30 -9.03
N ARG A 980 11.72 -5.56 -8.59
CA ARG A 980 10.34 -5.74 -9.07
C ARG A 980 10.24 -5.50 -10.58
N GLU A 981 10.86 -4.45 -11.09
CA GLU A 981 10.84 -4.15 -12.53
C GLU A 981 11.57 -5.23 -13.35
N VAL A 982 12.72 -5.73 -12.89
CA VAL A 982 13.45 -6.82 -13.57
C VAL A 982 12.65 -8.12 -13.56
N MET A 983 11.98 -8.44 -12.44
CA MET A 983 11.15 -9.64 -12.34
C MET A 983 9.89 -9.52 -13.20
N ASP A 984 9.30 -8.33 -13.28
CA ASP A 984 8.17 -8.07 -14.17
C ASP A 984 8.59 -8.17 -15.64
N LEU A 985 9.73 -7.58 -16.02
CA LEU A 985 10.30 -7.73 -17.36
C LEU A 985 10.52 -9.21 -17.72
N ALA A 986 11.17 -9.99 -16.85
CA ALA A 986 11.39 -11.42 -17.08
C ALA A 986 10.06 -12.20 -17.20
N THR A 987 9.06 -11.84 -16.38
CA THR A 987 7.73 -12.46 -16.44
C THR A 987 7.04 -12.17 -17.77
N VAL A 988 7.06 -10.92 -18.22
CA VAL A 988 6.41 -10.50 -19.46
C VAL A 988 7.11 -11.06 -20.70
N CYS A 989 8.45 -11.20 -20.65
CA CYS A 989 9.22 -11.84 -21.73
C CYS A 989 8.90 -13.34 -21.86
N CYS A 990 8.71 -14.04 -20.73
CA CYS A 990 8.67 -15.51 -20.72
C CYS A 990 7.26 -16.10 -20.57
N VAL A 991 6.30 -15.42 -19.95
CA VAL A 991 5.05 -16.05 -19.47
C VAL A 991 3.82 -15.42 -20.12
N SER A 992 2.94 -16.26 -20.66
CA SER A 992 1.65 -15.82 -21.19
C SER A 992 0.60 -15.74 -20.09
N LYS A 993 -0.05 -14.58 -19.94
CA LYS A 993 -1.26 -14.44 -19.10
C LYS A 993 -2.48 -14.77 -19.96
N LYS A 994 -3.01 -16.00 -19.87
CA LYS A 994 -4.37 -16.30 -20.37
C LYS A 994 -5.39 -15.72 -19.38
N GLY A 995 -5.92 -14.52 -19.66
CA GLY A 995 -7.03 -13.95 -18.91
C GLY A 995 -7.25 -12.45 -19.18
N VAL A 996 -8.40 -12.14 -19.77
CA VAL A 996 -8.98 -10.84 -20.17
C VAL A 996 -8.40 -10.26 -21.48
N GLU A 997 -9.25 -10.27 -22.50
CA GLU A 997 -9.05 -9.55 -23.76
C GLU A 997 -8.62 -8.11 -23.47
N GLN A 998 -7.46 -7.73 -24.03
CA GLN A 998 -7.01 -6.34 -24.10
C GLN A 998 -8.00 -5.56 -24.97
N ASN A 999 -9.05 -5.01 -24.37
CA ASN A 999 -9.65 -3.80 -24.91
C ASN A 999 -8.59 -2.70 -24.80
N THR A 1000 -8.07 -2.30 -25.95
CA THR A 1000 -7.14 -1.20 -26.17
C THR A 1000 -7.78 0.13 -25.78
N THR A 1001 -7.91 0.39 -24.48
CA THR A 1001 -7.99 1.75 -23.94
C THR A 1001 -6.61 2.16 -23.51
N VAL A 1002 -6.07 3.14 -24.23
CA VAL A 1002 -4.80 3.83 -24.00
C VAL A 1002 -4.53 4.00 -22.50
N ALA A 1003 -3.40 3.43 -22.05
CA ALA A 1003 -2.85 3.63 -20.71
C ALA A 1003 -2.81 5.13 -20.38
N VAL A 1004 -3.61 5.52 -19.38
CA VAL A 1004 -3.46 6.80 -18.69
C VAL A 1004 -2.61 6.49 -17.46
N ASP A 1005 -1.50 7.22 -17.33
CA ASP A 1005 -0.57 7.15 -16.21
C ASP A 1005 -1.32 7.26 -14.86
N GLY A 1006 -1.06 6.28 -14.00
CA GLY A 1006 -1.60 6.14 -12.65
C GLY A 1006 -0.99 4.90 -12.01
N ASP A 1007 0.27 4.99 -11.59
CA ASP A 1007 0.84 4.10 -10.58
C ASP A 1007 0.10 4.43 -9.28
N ASP A 1008 -0.72 3.50 -8.74
CA ASP A 1008 -0.96 3.33 -7.28
C ASP A 1008 -1.95 2.21 -6.88
N ASP A 1009 -2.58 1.48 -7.81
CA ASP A 1009 -3.63 0.49 -7.47
C ASP A 1009 -3.16 -0.97 -7.26
N GLU A 1010 -1.93 -1.24 -6.81
CA GLU A 1010 -1.47 -2.62 -6.51
C GLU A 1010 -1.67 -3.09 -5.04
N ALA A 1011 -2.29 -2.30 -4.16
CA ALA A 1011 -2.27 -2.56 -2.72
C ALA A 1011 -3.40 -3.45 -2.12
N MET A 1012 -4.42 -3.91 -2.87
CA MET A 1012 -5.57 -4.61 -2.25
C MET A 1012 -6.04 -5.93 -2.92
N ALA A 1013 -5.17 -6.63 -3.64
CA ALA A 1013 -5.49 -7.96 -4.16
C ALA A 1013 -4.85 -9.08 -3.32
N THR A 1014 -5.38 -9.37 -2.13
CA THR A 1014 -4.91 -10.48 -1.27
C THR A 1014 -5.48 -11.87 -1.63
N GLU A 1015 -6.31 -11.98 -2.66
CA GLU A 1015 -6.85 -13.28 -3.10
C GLU A 1015 -6.55 -13.50 -4.59
N VAL A 1016 -5.42 -14.16 -4.86
CA VAL A 1016 -5.12 -14.74 -6.17
C VAL A 1016 -4.89 -16.23 -5.97
N THR A 1017 -5.91 -17.04 -6.28
CA THR A 1017 -5.72 -18.46 -6.53
C THR A 1017 -4.59 -18.62 -7.56
N PRO A 1018 -3.56 -19.44 -7.31
CA PRO A 1018 -2.44 -19.58 -8.24
C PRO A 1018 -2.98 -20.03 -9.61
N PRO A 1019 -2.69 -19.32 -10.70
CA PRO A 1019 -3.20 -19.68 -12.02
C PRO A 1019 -2.68 -21.07 -12.36
N ALA A 1020 -3.61 -22.02 -12.53
CA ALA A 1020 -3.28 -23.43 -12.62
C ALA A 1020 -2.46 -23.80 -13.88
N ASN A 1021 -2.31 -22.91 -14.87
CA ASN A 1021 -1.62 -23.19 -16.13
C ASN A 1021 -0.95 -21.93 -16.75
N ALA A 1022 0.10 -21.40 -16.11
CA ALA A 1022 1.00 -20.45 -16.78
C ALA A 1022 1.85 -21.21 -17.83
N GLU A 1023 1.84 -20.76 -19.09
CA GLU A 1023 2.60 -21.35 -20.20
C GLU A 1023 3.64 -20.35 -20.72
N LEU A 1024 4.76 -20.87 -21.24
CA LEU A 1024 5.79 -20.04 -21.86
C LEU A 1024 5.29 -19.40 -23.17
N THR A 1025 5.61 -18.12 -23.36
CA THR A 1025 5.41 -17.41 -24.63
C THR A 1025 6.34 -17.97 -25.72
N GLU A 1026 6.07 -17.66 -26.98
CA GLU A 1026 6.98 -18.00 -28.09
C GLU A 1026 8.35 -17.34 -27.93
N LEU A 1027 8.40 -16.09 -27.45
CA LEU A 1027 9.64 -15.42 -27.07
C LEU A 1027 10.35 -16.17 -25.92
N GLY A 1028 9.62 -16.57 -24.88
CA GLY A 1028 10.16 -17.34 -23.76
C GLY A 1028 10.79 -18.65 -24.24
N LYS A 1029 10.13 -19.38 -25.14
CA LYS A 1029 10.70 -20.58 -25.76
C LYS A 1029 11.97 -20.27 -26.55
N CYS A 1030 12.00 -19.16 -27.28
CA CYS A 1030 13.17 -18.72 -28.05
C CYS A 1030 14.36 -18.38 -27.12
N LEU A 1031 14.14 -17.60 -26.06
CA LEU A 1031 15.16 -17.25 -25.07
C LEU A 1031 15.73 -18.49 -24.37
N MET A 1032 14.88 -19.48 -24.06
CA MET A 1032 15.30 -20.72 -23.42
C MET A 1032 16.11 -21.66 -24.33
N LYS A 1033 16.18 -21.41 -25.65
CA LYS A 1033 17.08 -22.16 -26.56
C LYS A 1033 18.54 -21.72 -26.41
N GLN A 1034 18.80 -20.47 -26.00
CA GLN A 1034 20.15 -19.96 -25.81
C GLN A 1034 20.64 -20.29 -24.40
N GLU A 1035 21.76 -21.01 -24.30
CA GLU A 1035 22.26 -21.58 -23.04
C GLU A 1035 22.59 -20.50 -22.00
N ASP A 1036 23.28 -19.43 -22.41
CA ASP A 1036 23.65 -18.33 -21.52
C ASP A 1036 22.43 -17.58 -20.96
N VAL A 1037 21.43 -17.35 -21.81
CA VAL A 1037 20.20 -16.62 -21.44
C VAL A 1037 19.30 -17.47 -20.56
N CYS A 1038 19.14 -18.74 -20.92
CA CYS A 1038 18.42 -19.73 -20.13
C CYS A 1038 19.00 -19.82 -18.71
N THR A 1039 20.33 -19.91 -18.60
CA THR A 1039 21.05 -19.95 -17.33
C THR A 1039 20.83 -18.66 -16.53
N ALA A 1040 21.03 -17.49 -17.14
CA ALA A 1040 20.84 -16.21 -16.46
C ALA A 1040 19.41 -16.03 -15.93
N VAL A 1041 18.39 -16.34 -16.75
CA VAL A 1041 16.97 -16.18 -16.37
C VAL A 1041 16.57 -17.17 -15.27
N LEU A 1042 16.98 -18.45 -15.38
CA LEU A 1042 16.72 -19.46 -14.35
C LEU A 1042 17.37 -19.10 -13.01
N ILE A 1043 18.66 -18.74 -13.04
CA ILE A 1043 19.38 -18.37 -11.82
C ILE A 1043 18.76 -17.12 -11.20
N THR A 1044 18.41 -16.12 -11.99
CA THR A 1044 17.77 -14.89 -11.50
C THR A 1044 16.43 -15.19 -10.84
N ALA A 1045 15.56 -15.95 -11.51
CA ALA A 1045 14.22 -16.26 -11.00
C ALA A 1045 14.28 -17.01 -9.65
N TYR A 1046 15.17 -18.00 -9.52
CA TYR A 1046 15.28 -18.78 -8.28
C TYR A 1046 16.08 -18.07 -7.18
N THR A 1047 17.08 -17.27 -7.52
CA THR A 1047 17.81 -16.45 -6.54
C THR A 1047 16.89 -15.38 -5.95
N SER A 1048 15.97 -14.83 -6.76
CA SER A 1048 14.99 -13.82 -6.32
C SER A 1048 14.12 -14.26 -5.15
N LEU A 1049 13.91 -15.56 -4.98
CA LEU A 1049 13.14 -16.13 -3.87
C LEU A 1049 13.78 -15.89 -2.51
N SER A 1050 15.09 -15.62 -2.47
CA SER A 1050 15.87 -15.37 -1.24
C SER A 1050 16.10 -13.88 -0.96
N TRP A 1051 15.73 -12.99 -1.88
CA TRP A 1051 15.86 -11.55 -1.69
C TRP A 1051 14.73 -11.02 -0.81
N LYS A 1052 15.00 -10.06 0.09
CA LYS A 1052 14.03 -9.56 1.07
C LYS A 1052 12.97 -8.62 0.44
N ASP A 1053 12.28 -9.08 -0.60
CA ASP A 1053 11.09 -8.45 -1.18
C ASP A 1053 9.97 -9.47 -1.37
N THR A 1054 9.03 -9.49 -0.42
CA THR A 1054 7.93 -10.45 -0.36
C THR A 1054 7.06 -10.44 -1.63
N LEU A 1055 6.85 -9.26 -2.23
CA LEU A 1055 5.97 -9.13 -3.40
C LEU A 1055 6.57 -9.78 -4.65
N SER A 1056 7.86 -9.53 -4.92
CA SER A 1056 8.55 -10.20 -6.04
C SER A 1056 8.61 -11.70 -5.83
N CYS A 1057 8.92 -12.18 -4.61
CA CYS A 1057 8.91 -13.61 -4.28
C CYS A 1057 7.58 -14.27 -4.64
N GLN A 1058 6.44 -13.68 -4.23
CA GLN A 1058 5.12 -14.24 -4.53
C GLN A 1058 4.84 -14.26 -6.04
N ARG A 1059 5.14 -13.16 -6.74
CA ARG A 1059 4.90 -13.04 -8.20
C ARG A 1059 5.77 -14.00 -9.00
N THR A 1060 7.07 -14.07 -8.73
CA THR A 1060 8.01 -14.95 -9.45
C THR A 1060 7.70 -16.42 -9.21
N THR A 1061 7.38 -16.79 -7.96
CA THR A 1061 7.01 -18.17 -7.61
C THR A 1061 5.76 -18.63 -8.36
N THR A 1062 4.71 -17.79 -8.38
CA THR A 1062 3.41 -18.16 -8.96
C THR A 1062 3.38 -18.09 -10.48
N GLN A 1063 4.13 -17.18 -11.10
CA GLN A 1063 4.04 -16.90 -12.53
C GLN A 1063 5.24 -17.43 -13.32
N LEU A 1064 6.46 -17.37 -12.78
CA LEU A 1064 7.70 -17.50 -13.57
C LEU A 1064 8.50 -18.79 -13.32
N CYS A 1065 8.74 -19.18 -12.06
CA CYS A 1065 9.66 -20.27 -11.73
C CYS A 1065 9.25 -21.63 -12.34
N TRP A 1066 7.98 -22.01 -12.21
CA TRP A 1066 7.51 -23.31 -12.70
C TRP A 1066 7.52 -23.43 -14.24
N PRO A 1067 7.00 -22.47 -15.02
CA PRO A 1067 7.08 -22.53 -16.48
C PRO A 1067 8.52 -22.65 -16.99
N LEU A 1068 9.47 -21.89 -16.41
CA LEU A 1068 10.88 -21.96 -16.79
C LEU A 1068 11.48 -23.35 -16.55
N LEU A 1069 11.27 -23.91 -15.35
CA LEU A 1069 11.79 -25.25 -15.03
C LEU A 1069 11.15 -26.32 -15.93
N LYS A 1070 9.84 -26.25 -16.15
CA LYS A 1070 9.07 -27.20 -16.97
C LYS A 1070 9.65 -27.35 -18.37
N GLN A 1071 10.15 -26.28 -18.98
CA GLN A 1071 10.74 -26.29 -20.32
C GLN A 1071 12.08 -27.02 -20.39
N VAL A 1072 12.86 -27.01 -19.31
CA VAL A 1072 14.17 -27.67 -19.25
C VAL A 1072 14.11 -29.08 -18.67
N LEU A 1073 12.96 -29.51 -18.11
CA LEU A 1073 12.73 -30.87 -17.62
C LEU A 1073 13.03 -31.98 -18.64
N PRO A 1074 12.71 -31.86 -19.95
CA PRO A 1074 13.04 -32.90 -20.92
C PRO A 1074 14.55 -33.09 -21.11
N GLY A 1075 15.38 -32.09 -20.77
CA GLY A 1075 16.83 -32.19 -20.79
C GLY A 1075 17.40 -33.04 -19.65
N ASN A 1076 18.70 -33.33 -19.71
CA ASN A 1076 19.45 -33.89 -18.59
C ASN A 1076 19.99 -32.74 -17.74
N LEU A 1077 19.30 -32.42 -16.65
CA LEU A 1077 19.77 -31.46 -15.66
C LEU A 1077 20.93 -32.06 -14.85
N LEU A 1078 21.92 -31.24 -14.52
CA LEU A 1078 22.99 -31.61 -13.61
C LEU A 1078 22.42 -31.85 -12.20
N PRO A 1079 22.83 -32.91 -11.47
CA PRO A 1079 22.37 -33.18 -10.10
C PRO A 1079 22.54 -32.00 -9.13
N ASP A 1080 23.64 -31.26 -9.26
CA ASP A 1080 23.92 -30.07 -8.45
C ASP A 1080 22.93 -28.94 -8.73
N ALA A 1081 22.51 -28.76 -10.00
CA ALA A 1081 21.53 -27.76 -10.39
C ALA A 1081 20.14 -28.09 -9.82
N VAL A 1082 19.75 -29.38 -9.85
CA VAL A 1082 18.49 -29.85 -9.24
C VAL A 1082 18.48 -29.57 -7.73
N SER A 1083 19.58 -29.87 -7.05
CA SER A 1083 19.74 -29.59 -5.62
C SER A 1083 19.69 -28.09 -5.33
N TRP A 1084 20.32 -27.28 -6.18
CA TRP A 1084 20.33 -25.82 -6.06
C TRP A 1084 18.92 -25.22 -6.22
N PHE A 1085 18.16 -25.60 -7.26
CA PHE A 1085 16.80 -25.11 -7.45
C PHE A 1085 15.91 -25.39 -6.24
N PHE A 1086 15.98 -26.61 -5.71
CA PHE A 1086 15.19 -26.99 -4.54
C PHE A 1086 15.64 -26.22 -3.29
N THR A 1087 16.95 -26.08 -3.08
CA THR A 1087 17.52 -25.30 -1.98
C THR A 1087 17.12 -23.83 -2.05
N SER A 1088 17.08 -23.23 -3.23
CA SER A 1088 16.67 -21.83 -3.42
C SER A 1088 15.21 -21.61 -3.02
N VAL A 1089 14.31 -22.55 -3.33
CA VAL A 1089 12.90 -22.50 -2.87
C VAL A 1089 12.81 -22.66 -1.36
N LEU A 1090 13.58 -23.57 -0.77
CA LEU A 1090 13.63 -23.74 0.69
C LEU A 1090 14.19 -22.51 1.41
N LYS A 1091 15.23 -21.86 0.86
CA LYS A 1091 15.74 -20.56 1.35
C LYS A 1091 14.67 -19.48 1.27
N GLY A 1092 13.89 -19.42 0.19
CA GLY A 1092 12.76 -18.51 0.10
C GLY A 1092 11.69 -18.76 1.16
N LEU A 1093 11.42 -20.03 1.50
CA LEU A 1093 10.54 -20.39 2.62
C LEU A 1093 11.11 -19.95 3.96
N GLN A 1094 12.42 -20.01 4.16
CA GLN A 1094 13.07 -19.54 5.38
C GLN A 1094 12.98 -18.02 5.53
N VAL A 1095 13.10 -17.27 4.42
CA VAL A 1095 13.03 -15.80 4.43
C VAL A 1095 11.59 -15.29 4.52
N HIS A 1096 10.67 -15.82 3.71
CA HIS A 1096 9.31 -15.27 3.55
C HIS A 1096 8.20 -16.14 4.16
N GLY A 1097 8.53 -17.28 4.78
CA GLY A 1097 7.55 -18.25 5.29
C GLY A 1097 6.52 -17.68 6.27
N GLN A 1098 6.83 -16.54 6.89
CA GLN A 1098 5.92 -15.77 7.75
C GLN A 1098 4.69 -15.22 7.02
N HIS A 1099 4.78 -15.02 5.70
CA HIS A 1099 3.69 -14.48 4.89
C HIS A 1099 2.89 -15.61 4.26
N ASP A 1100 1.60 -15.70 4.59
CA ASP A 1100 0.71 -16.79 4.14
C ASP A 1100 0.67 -16.95 2.60
N GLY A 1101 0.69 -15.83 1.86
CA GLY A 1101 0.73 -15.82 0.39
C GLY A 1101 2.01 -16.45 -0.18
N CYS A 1102 3.19 -16.03 0.29
CA CYS A 1102 4.47 -16.62 -0.12
C CYS A 1102 4.61 -18.06 0.33
N MET A 1103 4.22 -18.39 1.58
CA MET A 1103 4.23 -19.76 2.08
C MET A 1103 3.40 -20.67 1.17
N ALA A 1104 2.17 -20.29 0.83
CA ALA A 1104 1.31 -21.10 -0.02
C ALA A 1104 1.91 -21.30 -1.42
N ALA A 1105 2.42 -20.22 -2.03
CA ALA A 1105 3.05 -20.27 -3.35
C ALA A 1105 4.33 -21.12 -3.37
N LEU A 1106 5.23 -20.91 -2.41
CA LEU A 1106 6.53 -21.61 -2.33
C LEU A 1106 6.36 -23.08 -1.95
N VAL A 1107 5.44 -23.42 -1.04
CA VAL A 1107 5.10 -24.82 -0.74
C VAL A 1107 4.55 -25.50 -1.99
N HIS A 1108 3.73 -24.80 -2.77
CA HIS A 1108 3.21 -25.34 -4.03
C HIS A 1108 4.33 -25.59 -5.05
N LEU A 1109 5.24 -24.64 -5.24
CA LEU A 1109 6.38 -24.78 -6.13
C LEU A 1109 7.32 -25.90 -5.68
N ALA A 1110 7.68 -25.95 -4.39
CA ALA A 1110 8.50 -27.02 -3.81
C ALA A 1110 7.89 -28.40 -4.05
N PHE A 1111 6.57 -28.53 -3.87
CA PHE A 1111 5.84 -29.77 -4.16
C PHE A 1111 5.93 -30.16 -5.64
N GLN A 1112 5.74 -29.21 -6.57
CA GLN A 1112 5.83 -29.47 -8.01
C GLN A 1112 7.24 -29.91 -8.43
N ILE A 1113 8.28 -29.26 -7.90
CA ILE A 1113 9.68 -29.61 -8.15
C ILE A 1113 9.97 -31.03 -7.64
N TYR A 1114 9.56 -31.33 -6.39
CA TYR A 1114 9.80 -32.64 -5.80
C TYR A 1114 9.07 -33.74 -6.56
N GLU A 1115 7.79 -33.56 -6.91
CA GLU A 1115 7.01 -34.55 -7.66
C GLU A 1115 7.58 -34.82 -9.07
N ALA A 1116 8.04 -33.78 -9.77
CA ALA A 1116 8.53 -33.91 -11.13
C ALA A 1116 9.96 -34.45 -11.24
N LEU A 1117 10.87 -34.06 -10.33
CA LEU A 1117 12.29 -34.39 -10.43
C LEU A 1117 12.71 -35.57 -9.55
N ARG A 1118 12.03 -35.85 -8.44
CA ARG A 1118 12.39 -36.96 -7.52
C ARG A 1118 12.46 -38.34 -8.19
N PRO A 1119 11.60 -38.69 -9.18
CA PRO A 1119 11.72 -39.97 -9.89
C PRO A 1119 13.01 -40.14 -10.69
N ARG A 1120 13.69 -39.04 -11.04
CA ARG A 1120 14.94 -39.03 -11.83
C ARG A 1120 16.20 -38.74 -11.00
N TYR A 1121 16.05 -38.00 -9.90
CA TYR A 1121 17.17 -37.50 -9.09
C TYR A 1121 16.98 -37.86 -7.61
N VAL A 1122 17.97 -38.56 -7.04
CA VAL A 1122 17.94 -39.02 -5.63
C VAL A 1122 18.40 -37.95 -4.66
N GLU A 1123 19.18 -36.98 -5.16
CA GLU A 1123 19.79 -35.87 -4.43
C GLU A 1123 18.74 -35.00 -3.73
N LEU A 1124 17.52 -34.91 -4.26
CA LEU A 1124 16.40 -34.20 -3.62
C LEU A 1124 16.03 -34.79 -2.25
N LYS A 1125 16.18 -36.12 -2.06
CA LYS A 1125 15.98 -36.74 -0.75
C LYS A 1125 17.07 -36.28 0.24
N ALA A 1126 18.32 -36.18 -0.21
CA ALA A 1126 19.43 -35.72 0.62
C ALA A 1126 19.23 -34.26 1.08
N VAL A 1127 18.68 -33.38 0.23
CA VAL A 1127 18.32 -32.01 0.64
C VAL A 1127 17.17 -32.01 1.64
N MET A 1128 16.14 -32.86 1.47
CA MET A 1128 15.04 -32.99 2.43
C MET A 1128 15.51 -33.47 3.81
N GLU A 1129 16.50 -34.35 3.88
CA GLU A 1129 17.08 -34.85 5.15
C GLU A 1129 17.82 -33.76 5.93
N GLN A 1130 18.23 -32.66 5.29
CA GLN A 1130 18.87 -31.51 5.94
C GLN A 1130 17.86 -30.55 6.60
N ILE A 1131 16.56 -30.74 6.38
CA ILE A 1131 15.52 -29.89 6.96
C ILE A 1131 15.42 -30.14 8.47
N PRO A 1132 15.46 -29.10 9.32
CA PRO A 1132 15.30 -29.26 10.76
C PRO A 1132 13.97 -29.94 11.13
N ASP A 1133 13.97 -30.75 12.20
CA ASP A 1133 12.78 -31.42 12.76
C ASP A 1133 12.03 -32.37 11.80
N ILE A 1134 12.68 -32.89 10.76
CA ILE A 1134 12.06 -33.86 9.85
C ILE A 1134 12.03 -35.28 10.45
N GLN A 1135 10.88 -35.96 10.36
CA GLN A 1135 10.78 -37.38 10.72
C GLN A 1135 11.15 -38.26 9.52
N LEU A 1136 12.27 -38.98 9.62
CA LEU A 1136 12.79 -39.83 8.54
C LEU A 1136 11.79 -40.89 8.08
N ASP A 1137 11.10 -41.56 9.00
CA ASP A 1137 10.08 -42.57 8.66
C ASP A 1137 8.92 -41.99 7.84
N SER A 1138 8.50 -40.75 8.17
CA SER A 1138 7.43 -40.06 7.44
C SER A 1138 7.89 -39.63 6.04
N LEU A 1139 9.16 -39.22 5.90
CA LEU A 1139 9.77 -38.90 4.61
C LEU A 1139 9.84 -40.15 3.72
N GLU A 1140 10.30 -41.28 4.25
CA GLU A 1140 10.37 -42.55 3.50
C GLU A 1140 8.99 -43.04 3.05
N GLN A 1141 7.98 -42.92 3.92
CA GLN A 1141 6.60 -43.26 3.56
C GLN A 1141 6.02 -42.35 2.47
N PHE A 1142 6.40 -41.06 2.45
CA PHE A 1142 5.97 -40.13 1.42
C PHE A 1142 6.67 -40.42 0.09
N ASP A 1143 7.99 -40.60 0.13
CA ASP A 1143 8.86 -40.85 -1.03
C ASP A 1143 8.49 -42.17 -1.74
N SER A 1144 8.31 -43.25 -0.96
CA SER A 1144 7.88 -44.56 -1.50
C SER A 1144 6.50 -44.54 -2.16
N LYS A 1145 5.56 -43.72 -1.66
CA LYS A 1145 4.23 -43.53 -2.27
C LYS A 1145 4.29 -42.66 -3.53
N LEU A 1146 5.22 -41.73 -3.59
CA LEU A 1146 5.42 -40.85 -4.75
C LEU A 1146 6.02 -41.62 -5.93
N LEU A 1147 7.02 -42.47 -5.66
CA LEU A 1147 7.71 -43.29 -6.66
C LEU A 1147 6.86 -44.46 -7.21
N ASN A 1148 5.78 -44.85 -6.53
CA ASN A 1148 4.89 -45.94 -6.94
C ASN A 1148 3.51 -45.42 -7.40
N PRO A 1149 3.25 -45.31 -8.71
CA PRO A 1149 1.97 -44.82 -9.25
C PRO A 1149 0.75 -45.62 -8.78
N THR A 1150 0.92 -46.92 -8.54
CA THR A 1150 -0.11 -47.86 -8.08
C THR A 1150 -0.59 -47.59 -6.63
N LEU A 1151 0.19 -46.87 -5.83
CA LEU A 1151 -0.14 -46.47 -4.45
C LEU A 1151 -0.78 -45.06 -4.37
N GLN A 1152 -0.90 -44.34 -5.49
CA GLN A 1152 -1.42 -42.97 -5.56
C GLN A 1152 -2.97 -42.90 -5.53
N LYS A 1153 -3.61 -43.47 -4.50
CA LYS A 1153 -5.08 -43.36 -4.29
C LYS A 1153 -5.51 -42.09 -3.53
N VAL A 1154 -4.56 -41.23 -3.18
CA VAL A 1154 -4.76 -40.07 -2.29
C VAL A 1154 -4.89 -38.79 -3.12
N THR A 1155 -5.88 -37.95 -2.80
CA THR A 1155 -6.11 -36.67 -3.48
C THR A 1155 -4.88 -35.74 -3.40
N ASP A 1156 -4.62 -34.95 -4.45
CA ASP A 1156 -3.49 -34.00 -4.52
C ASP A 1156 -3.42 -33.05 -3.32
N LYS A 1157 -4.57 -32.60 -2.84
CA LYS A 1157 -4.67 -31.75 -1.66
C LYS A 1157 -4.04 -32.41 -0.43
N ARG A 1158 -4.33 -33.70 -0.19
CA ARG A 1158 -3.75 -34.46 0.93
C ARG A 1158 -2.25 -34.73 0.75
N ARG A 1159 -1.77 -34.88 -0.50
CA ARG A 1159 -0.33 -35.02 -0.80
C ARG A 1159 0.42 -33.72 -0.49
N LYS A 1160 -0.09 -32.58 -0.95
CA LYS A 1160 0.47 -31.25 -0.64
C LYS A 1160 0.47 -30.97 0.87
N ASP A 1161 -0.62 -31.30 1.57
CA ASP A 1161 -0.71 -31.14 3.02
C ASP A 1161 0.24 -32.07 3.80
N HIS A 1162 0.57 -33.25 3.25
CA HIS A 1162 1.57 -34.13 3.83
C HIS A 1162 2.98 -33.56 3.57
N PHE A 1163 3.28 -33.17 2.34
CA PHE A 1163 4.55 -32.54 1.97
C PHE A 1163 4.85 -31.29 2.79
N LYS A 1164 3.86 -30.41 2.98
CA LYS A 1164 3.98 -29.22 3.83
C LYS A 1164 4.43 -29.53 5.26
N ARG A 1165 4.05 -30.69 5.81
CA ARG A 1165 4.50 -31.12 7.14
C ARG A 1165 5.96 -31.56 7.15
N LEU A 1166 6.46 -32.14 6.06
CA LEU A 1166 7.85 -32.57 5.97
C LEU A 1166 8.80 -31.36 5.94
N ILE A 1167 8.38 -30.28 5.26
CA ILE A 1167 9.21 -29.07 5.11
C ILE A 1167 8.96 -27.99 6.18
N SER A 1168 8.20 -28.29 7.24
CA SER A 1168 7.79 -27.26 8.20
C SER A 1168 8.95 -26.63 8.98
N GLY A 1169 10.07 -27.35 9.14
CA GLY A 1169 11.28 -26.83 9.80
C GLY A 1169 12.00 -25.73 9.02
N CYS A 1170 11.69 -25.54 7.74
CA CYS A 1170 12.22 -24.46 6.90
C CYS A 1170 11.28 -23.27 6.76
N ILE A 1171 10.06 -23.32 7.30
CA ILE A 1171 9.11 -22.21 7.18
C ILE A 1171 9.56 -21.13 8.17
N GLY A 1172 10.00 -19.98 7.64
CA GLY A 1172 10.40 -18.81 8.40
C GLY A 1172 9.27 -18.39 9.35
N LYS A 1173 9.64 -18.13 10.61
CA LYS A 1173 8.71 -17.62 11.63
C LYS A 1173 8.95 -16.12 11.80
N PRO A 1174 7.91 -15.30 12.01
CA PRO A 1174 8.10 -13.88 12.24
C PRO A 1174 8.99 -13.61 13.47
N ILE A 1175 10.01 -12.75 13.32
CA ILE A 1175 10.85 -12.27 14.43
C ILE A 1175 9.98 -11.57 15.49
N GLY A 1176 8.91 -10.89 15.05
CA GLY A 1176 7.91 -10.30 15.92
C GLY A 1176 7.10 -11.30 16.75
N GLU A 1177 7.03 -12.58 16.39
CA GLU A 1177 6.38 -13.62 17.21
C GLU A 1177 7.28 -14.13 18.35
N GLN A 1178 8.60 -13.92 18.29
CA GLN A 1178 9.51 -14.27 19.38
C GLN A 1178 9.47 -13.27 20.55
N PHE A 1179 9.11 -12.00 20.29
CA PHE A 1179 9.18 -10.92 21.28
C PHE A 1179 7.94 -10.00 21.40
N ARG A 1180 6.84 -10.23 20.65
CA ARG A 1180 5.63 -9.40 20.82
C ARG A 1180 4.90 -9.67 22.13
N LYS A 1181 4.68 -8.59 22.89
CA LYS A 1181 3.70 -8.49 23.98
C LYS A 1181 2.27 -8.16 23.49
N GLU A 1182 2.10 -7.69 22.26
CA GLU A 1182 0.79 -7.26 21.75
C GLU A 1182 -0.04 -8.44 21.21
N VAL A 1183 -1.30 -8.51 21.65
CA VAL A 1183 -2.35 -9.42 21.18
C VAL A 1183 -2.68 -9.08 19.72
N HIS A 1184 -2.15 -9.85 18.75
CA HIS A 1184 -2.46 -9.62 17.34
C HIS A 1184 -3.70 -10.41 16.92
N ILE A 1185 -4.86 -9.75 16.90
CA ILE A 1185 -6.11 -10.30 16.37
C ILE A 1185 -6.17 -10.00 14.87
N ARG A 1186 -6.16 -11.04 14.03
CA ARG A 1186 -6.04 -10.90 12.57
C ARG A 1186 -7.22 -10.13 11.95
N ASN A 1187 -8.42 -10.29 12.52
CA ASN A 1187 -9.64 -9.66 11.99
C ASN A 1187 -9.96 -8.29 12.61
N LEU A 1188 -9.03 -7.65 13.33
CA LEU A 1188 -9.21 -6.30 13.87
C LEU A 1188 -8.48 -5.26 12.99
N PRO A 1189 -9.21 -4.42 12.24
CA PRO A 1189 -8.60 -3.35 11.45
C PRO A 1189 -7.82 -2.35 12.31
N SER A 1190 -6.72 -1.82 11.76
CA SER A 1190 -5.93 -0.76 12.42
C SER A 1190 -6.75 0.53 12.57
N LEU A 1191 -6.49 1.27 13.64
CA LEU A 1191 -7.04 2.63 13.85
C LEU A 1191 -6.19 3.74 13.20
N PHE A 1192 -5.30 3.37 12.26
CA PHE A 1192 -4.31 4.23 11.59
C PHE A 1192 -3.15 4.66 12.50
N LYS A 1193 -3.43 5.28 13.65
CA LYS A 1193 -2.45 5.67 14.66
C LYS A 1193 -2.62 4.82 15.92
N LYS A 1194 -1.52 4.31 16.49
CA LYS A 1194 -1.56 3.61 17.78
C LYS A 1194 -1.86 4.63 18.88
N VAL A 1195 -2.76 4.28 19.80
CA VAL A 1195 -2.97 5.04 21.04
C VAL A 1195 -1.63 5.05 21.78
N LYS A 1196 -1.08 6.25 22.04
CA LYS A 1196 0.09 6.36 22.94
C LYS A 1196 -0.38 5.84 24.30
N PRO A 1197 0.35 4.93 24.96
CA PRO A 1197 -0.04 4.51 26.30
C PRO A 1197 -0.17 5.77 27.16
N SER A 1198 -1.33 5.95 27.78
CA SER A 1198 -1.52 7.01 28.76
C SER A 1198 -0.44 6.83 29.82
N LEU A 1199 0.44 7.82 29.96
CA LEU A 1199 1.19 7.98 31.19
C LEU A 1199 0.11 8.14 32.26
N GLU A 1200 -0.14 7.10 33.06
CA GLU A 1200 -0.87 7.27 34.30
C GLU A 1200 -0.19 8.44 35.00
N THR A 1201 -0.96 9.50 35.23
CA THR A 1201 -0.52 10.66 35.97
C THR A 1201 -0.34 10.14 37.39
N ASP A 1202 0.86 9.67 37.70
CA ASP A 1202 1.24 9.47 39.09
C ASP A 1202 0.97 10.79 39.79
N VAL A 1203 0.07 10.73 40.77
CA VAL A 1203 -0.19 11.81 41.71
C VAL A 1203 1.08 11.95 42.56
N LEU A 1204 2.06 12.65 42.01
CA LEU A 1204 3.15 13.27 42.74
C LEU A 1204 2.99 14.77 42.52
N GLU A 1205 1.95 15.33 43.13
CA GLU A 1205 2.08 16.67 43.71
C GLU A 1205 3.21 16.58 44.74
N ASN A 1206 4.42 16.95 44.33
CA ASN A 1206 5.40 17.51 45.24
C ASN A 1206 6.09 18.67 44.52
N GLU A 1207 5.91 19.83 45.14
CA GLU A 1207 6.61 21.07 44.90
C GLU A 1207 8.11 20.82 44.78
N ASP A 1208 8.67 21.08 43.61
CA ASP A 1208 9.93 21.80 43.41
C ASP A 1208 10.15 21.95 41.91
N GLY A 1209 9.85 23.15 41.42
CA GLY A 1209 10.18 23.56 40.07
C GLY A 1209 11.69 23.71 39.93
N GLU A 1210 12.23 23.10 38.88
CA GLU A 1210 13.40 23.52 38.06
C GLU A 1210 14.06 22.25 37.48
N GLY A 1211 14.09 22.11 36.15
CA GLY A 1211 14.96 21.07 35.57
C GLY A 1211 14.81 20.67 34.11
N PHE A 1212 13.74 21.03 33.39
CA PHE A 1212 13.58 20.57 31.98
C PHE A 1212 13.64 21.67 30.90
N ASN A 1213 13.50 22.95 31.26
CA ASN A 1213 13.48 24.04 30.29
C ASN A 1213 14.87 24.53 29.82
N VAL A 1214 15.97 24.04 30.40
CA VAL A 1214 17.33 24.51 30.06
C VAL A 1214 17.97 23.72 28.90
N LEU A 1215 17.34 22.65 28.43
CA LEU A 1215 17.87 21.82 27.33
C LEU A 1215 17.48 22.31 25.92
N PHE A 1216 16.60 23.31 25.79
CA PHE A 1216 16.02 23.72 24.50
C PHE A 1216 15.87 25.24 24.32
N GLU A 1217 16.72 26.06 24.94
CA GLU A 1217 16.93 27.43 24.48
C GLU A 1217 18.29 27.55 23.76
N PRO A 1218 18.38 28.39 22.71
CA PRO A 1218 19.39 28.30 21.65
C PRO A 1218 20.83 28.58 22.08
#